data_AF-A0A7R7BA37-F1
#
_entry.id   AF-A0A7R7BA37-F1
#
_cell.length_a   1.000
_cell.length_b   1.000
_cell.length_c   1.000
_cell.angle_alpha   90.00
_cell.angle_beta   90.00
_cell.angle_gamma   90.00
#
_symmetry.space_group_name_H-M   'P 1'
#
loop_
_entity.id
_entity.type
_entity.pdbx_description
1 polymer ?
#
loop_
_entity_poly.entity_id
_entity_poly.type
_entity_poly.pdbx_seq_one_letter_code
_entity_poly.pdbx_strand_id
1 'polypeptide(L)'
;MATINDTNLVLDEQIGVQTVTDDNDVLLDQTLSDALTALGVAGIGPTDPTTGFPQAAVNTALLDTTGATDLALSIPADGTTSGLFTVDGVEIFLYNESGIIYGREADGNGDADPAGALAFAVALDLSGGVSSAQVYLIQYEPLHHNDPLAVDDDDILSFADGKITLDVSTTEIVTTFQTLDFASIPSGSPQETLTVATSDPTDNHSAKFDGLIFPGTVADPTTVPTNPGTNDDLNPDAIGFGVKGGQASQLNQNEGFFVQDAAWTSNDPDPDANEIGGIRFDLQGVGGVKKVNIEWWTVDDGAVVDHGTDTVNLPAGSAVFENYTIETADSVDQIYVRFFYDTKASTSGVRVENLEVAFPSTSEVPVVKHEDLGTHLVFEDAGPTFTDITGDATPFQVGLAAGQQDTGTFTLTPGADGSHVTITDWTDLGGTAITETLTNDGTTLTYHDVATDTDLYQLNVTDSGYTFDVLFTPQGEQSDLNFNAVKSGGPQETLTVPTVDNTGSIVFDGLIFNAHPAADATEAVFAPFNTAPLGGPTVAADDLNPDAVGFGVKGGQASQINNNEGFTFHTADGSDVNNLTFAVAGIGNINAITVESWLYDDNGVLIDHNVDNVTGLRSGNQTVTINDDGGQAFDTAYVQFTVPGANSGVRILDFSTSIEAPVPDQPFAFELTNTDLDGDAATQTLNIAASQDYIV
;
A
#
# COMPACT_ATOMS: atom_id res chain seq x y z
N MET A 1 9.21 -21.44 29.64
CA MET A 1 9.04 -21.61 28.18
C MET A 1 7.99 -20.60 27.76
N ALA A 2 8.19 -19.87 26.67
CA ALA A 2 7.16 -18.95 26.16
C ALA A 2 6.05 -19.79 25.51
N THR A 3 4.81 -19.40 25.74
CA THR A 3 3.60 -20.01 25.21
C THR A 3 3.27 -19.47 23.83
N ILE A 4 3.75 -18.28 23.50
CA ILE A 4 3.70 -17.70 22.15
C ILE A 4 5.02 -17.98 21.44
N ASN A 5 4.95 -18.59 20.26
CA ASN A 5 6.10 -18.84 19.39
C ASN A 5 6.48 -17.57 18.62
N ASP A 6 7.70 -17.50 18.07
CA ASP A 6 8.20 -16.39 17.22
C ASP A 6 7.51 -16.33 15.83
N THR A 7 6.24 -16.69 15.72
CA THR A 7 5.42 -16.62 14.51
C THR A 7 4.31 -15.59 14.70
N ASN A 8 3.89 -14.92 13.63
CA ASN A 8 2.76 -14.00 13.67
C ASN A 8 1.47 -14.70 13.25
N LEU A 9 0.34 -14.18 13.74
CA LEU A 9 -0.98 -14.38 13.15
C LEU A 9 -1.27 -13.18 12.26
N VAL A 10 -1.18 -13.41 10.96
CA VAL A 10 -1.28 -12.39 9.91
C VAL A 10 -2.64 -12.50 9.23
N LEU A 11 -3.37 -11.40 9.16
CA LEU A 11 -4.60 -11.25 8.39
C LEU A 11 -4.33 -10.21 7.30
N ASP A 12 -4.54 -10.59 6.04
CA ASP A 12 -4.40 -9.70 4.89
C ASP A 12 -5.78 -9.11 4.55
N GLU A 13 -5.86 -7.79 4.44
CA GLU A 13 -7.11 -7.08 4.14
C GLU A 13 -7.63 -7.36 2.71
N GLN A 14 -6.89 -8.05 1.84
CA GLN A 14 -7.23 -8.27 0.45
C GLN A 14 -8.48 -9.15 0.31
N ILE A 15 -9.43 -8.73 -0.53
CA ILE A 15 -10.71 -9.42 -0.69
C ILE A 15 -10.50 -10.86 -1.16
N GLY A 16 -10.87 -11.81 -0.30
CA GLY A 16 -10.84 -13.23 -0.61
C GLY A 16 -10.04 -14.01 0.42
N VAL A 17 -9.59 -15.19 0.03
CA VAL A 17 -8.61 -15.96 0.80
C VAL A 17 -7.34 -15.95 -0.02
N GLN A 18 -6.28 -15.39 0.55
CA GLN A 18 -5.01 -15.35 -0.13
C GLN A 18 -4.32 -16.71 -0.07
N THR A 19 -3.42 -16.91 -1.04
CA THR A 19 -2.65 -18.14 -1.16
C THR A 19 -1.16 -17.85 -1.14
N VAL A 20 -0.78 -16.63 -0.75
CA VAL A 20 0.62 -16.27 -0.56
C VAL A 20 1.12 -16.96 0.72
N THR A 21 2.43 -17.11 0.85
CA THR A 21 2.99 -18.09 1.82
C THR A 21 3.01 -17.59 3.26
N ASP A 22 2.74 -16.30 3.47
CA ASP A 22 3.06 -15.60 4.71
C ASP A 22 1.77 -15.10 5.42
N ASP A 23 0.61 -15.10 4.74
CA ASP A 23 -0.73 -14.85 5.29
C ASP A 23 -1.27 -16.03 6.12
N ASN A 24 -2.27 -15.78 6.98
CA ASN A 24 -3.00 -16.82 7.71
C ASN A 24 -4.51 -16.76 7.49
N ASP A 25 -4.94 -16.19 6.37
CA ASP A 25 -6.34 -16.04 6.03
C ASP A 25 -7.03 -17.40 5.93
N VAL A 26 -8.28 -17.42 6.38
CA VAL A 26 -9.13 -18.59 6.23
C VAL A 26 -10.45 -18.20 5.60
N LEU A 27 -10.99 -19.12 4.80
CA LEU A 27 -12.32 -18.95 4.25
C LEU A 27 -13.35 -18.89 5.38
N LEU A 28 -13.88 -17.70 5.65
CA LEU A 28 -15.00 -17.51 6.55
C LEU A 28 -16.31 -17.88 5.85
N ASP A 29 -16.54 -19.18 5.74
CA ASP A 29 -17.79 -19.74 5.24
C ASP A 29 -18.87 -19.83 6.34
N GLN A 30 -20.04 -20.37 6.00
CA GLN A 30 -21.11 -20.57 6.99
C GLN A 30 -20.70 -21.51 8.13
N THR A 31 -19.82 -22.47 7.87
CA THR A 31 -19.38 -23.45 8.88
C THR A 31 -18.51 -22.78 9.93
N LEU A 32 -17.51 -22.00 9.49
CA LEU A 32 -16.61 -21.29 10.39
C LEU A 32 -17.34 -20.17 11.14
N SER A 33 -18.18 -19.38 10.45
CA SER A 33 -18.97 -18.34 11.12
C SER A 33 -19.95 -18.91 12.17
N ASP A 34 -20.56 -20.07 11.93
CA ASP A 34 -21.37 -20.77 12.94
C ASP A 34 -20.53 -21.21 14.14
N ALA A 35 -19.29 -21.67 13.92
CA ALA A 35 -18.37 -22.07 14.98
C ALA A 35 -17.91 -20.88 15.84
N LEU A 36 -17.52 -19.76 15.21
CA LEU A 36 -17.15 -18.52 15.90
C LEU A 36 -18.35 -17.93 16.67
N THR A 37 -19.55 -17.98 16.09
CA THR A 37 -20.79 -17.60 16.79
C THR A 37 -21.00 -18.47 18.04
N ALA A 38 -20.72 -19.77 17.96
CA ALA A 38 -20.84 -20.69 19.11
C ALA A 38 -19.79 -20.40 20.20
N LEU A 39 -18.64 -19.83 19.86
CA LEU A 39 -17.65 -19.29 20.80
C LEU A 39 -18.10 -17.96 21.45
N GLY A 40 -19.12 -17.30 20.90
CA GLY A 40 -19.64 -16.02 21.40
C GLY A 40 -19.16 -14.81 20.62
N VAL A 41 -18.52 -14.99 19.47
CA VAL A 41 -18.15 -13.88 18.58
C VAL A 41 -19.41 -13.20 18.03
N ALA A 42 -19.50 -11.89 18.20
CA ALA A 42 -20.63 -11.05 17.79
C ALA A 42 -20.43 -10.52 16.37
N GLY A 43 -21.54 -10.16 15.69
CA GLY A 43 -21.50 -9.50 14.38
C GLY A 43 -20.91 -10.33 13.23
N ILE A 44 -20.59 -11.60 13.45
CA ILE A 44 -19.91 -12.46 12.46
C ILE A 44 -20.90 -13.13 11.50
N GLY A 45 -20.50 -13.26 10.24
CA GLY A 45 -21.20 -13.97 9.18
C GLY A 45 -20.20 -14.39 8.10
N PRO A 46 -20.64 -15.09 7.03
CA PRO A 46 -19.75 -15.37 5.91
C PRO A 46 -19.24 -14.08 5.27
N THR A 47 -17.99 -14.09 4.80
CA THR A 47 -17.39 -12.95 4.10
C THR A 47 -18.27 -12.47 2.94
N ASP A 48 -18.57 -11.16 2.91
CA ASP A 48 -19.27 -10.55 1.78
C ASP A 48 -18.29 -10.38 0.61
N PRO A 49 -18.54 -10.97 -0.56
CA PRO A 49 -17.62 -10.90 -1.71
C PRO A 49 -17.53 -9.52 -2.34
N THR A 50 -18.41 -8.59 -1.95
CA THR A 50 -18.45 -7.21 -2.45
C THR A 50 -17.64 -6.28 -1.57
N THR A 51 -17.59 -6.51 -0.26
CA THR A 51 -16.89 -5.65 0.71
C THR A 51 -15.67 -6.30 1.34
N GLY A 52 -15.42 -7.60 1.12
CA GLY A 52 -14.31 -8.32 1.76
C GLY A 52 -14.55 -8.68 3.23
N PHE A 53 -15.44 -7.98 3.94
CA PHE A 53 -15.64 -8.18 5.38
C PHE A 53 -16.90 -8.99 5.76
N PRO A 54 -16.90 -9.64 6.93
CA PRO A 54 -15.75 -9.83 7.81
C PRO A 54 -14.71 -10.80 7.23
N GLN A 55 -13.44 -10.60 7.57
CA GLN A 55 -12.31 -11.50 7.31
C GLN A 55 -11.86 -12.19 8.60
N ALA A 56 -11.20 -13.33 8.47
CA ALA A 56 -10.68 -14.06 9.60
C ALA A 56 -9.36 -14.76 9.26
N ALA A 57 -8.45 -14.77 10.23
CA ALA A 57 -7.19 -15.47 10.16
C ALA A 57 -7.01 -16.38 11.39
N VAL A 58 -6.26 -17.49 11.22
CA VAL A 58 -5.87 -18.37 12.33
C VAL A 58 -4.53 -19.04 12.07
N ASN A 59 -3.62 -18.96 13.04
CA ASN A 59 -2.32 -19.61 12.97
C ASN A 59 -2.21 -20.72 14.03
N THR A 60 -2.22 -21.98 13.58
CA THR A 60 -2.11 -23.14 14.47
C THR A 60 -0.73 -23.34 15.09
N ALA A 61 0.29 -22.65 14.60
CA ALA A 61 1.66 -22.70 15.12
C ALA A 61 1.94 -21.57 16.13
N LEU A 62 1.00 -20.63 16.35
CA LEU A 62 1.21 -19.48 17.22
C LEU A 62 1.45 -19.88 18.68
N LEU A 63 0.75 -20.91 19.18
CA LEU A 63 0.77 -21.30 20.58
C LEU A 63 1.56 -22.59 20.83
N ASP A 64 2.53 -22.56 21.75
CA ASP A 64 3.08 -23.73 22.44
C ASP A 64 2.41 -23.87 23.82
N THR A 65 1.39 -24.72 23.91
CA THR A 65 0.61 -24.88 25.14
C THR A 65 1.20 -25.93 26.09
N THR A 66 2.46 -26.32 25.90
CA THR A 66 3.13 -27.30 26.74
C THR A 66 3.22 -26.82 28.19
N GLY A 67 2.58 -27.55 29.11
CA GLY A 67 2.57 -27.22 30.54
C GLY A 67 1.51 -26.19 30.96
N ALA A 68 0.79 -25.59 30.01
CA ALA A 68 -0.34 -24.73 30.31
C ALA A 68 -1.54 -25.56 30.80
N THR A 69 -2.20 -25.07 31.83
CA THR A 69 -3.41 -25.65 32.44
C THR A 69 -4.67 -24.85 32.12
N ASP A 70 -4.51 -23.56 31.82
CA ASP A 70 -5.56 -22.67 31.34
C ASP A 70 -4.96 -21.54 30.50
N LEU A 71 -5.77 -20.96 29.62
CA LEU A 71 -5.42 -19.82 28.76
C LEU A 71 -6.58 -18.83 28.74
N ALA A 72 -6.28 -17.54 28.83
CA ALA A 72 -7.30 -16.50 28.69
C ALA A 72 -6.74 -15.26 27.99
N LEU A 73 -7.59 -14.57 27.23
CA LEU A 73 -7.26 -13.26 26.67
C LEU A 73 -7.52 -12.17 27.71
N SER A 74 -6.60 -11.22 27.82
CA SER A 74 -6.69 -10.09 28.73
C SER A 74 -6.25 -8.80 28.05
N ILE A 75 -6.76 -7.69 28.60
CA ILE A 75 -6.39 -6.32 28.22
C ILE A 75 -6.17 -5.51 29.50
N PRO A 76 -5.40 -4.40 29.47
CA PRO A 76 -5.15 -3.59 30.66
C PRO A 76 -6.44 -3.09 31.35
N ALA A 77 -7.42 -2.62 30.56
CA ALA A 77 -8.75 -2.21 31.00
C ALA A 77 -9.67 -2.01 29.78
N ASP A 78 -10.97 -2.19 29.97
CA ASP A 78 -11.99 -1.80 28.97
C ASP A 78 -11.90 -0.31 28.64
N GLY A 79 -12.02 0.04 27.36
CA GLY A 79 -11.87 1.40 26.85
C GLY A 79 -10.41 1.85 26.73
N THR A 80 -9.45 0.94 26.74
CA THR A 80 -8.05 1.25 26.42
C THR A 80 -7.89 1.41 24.90
N THR A 81 -7.24 2.47 24.42
CA THR A 81 -6.92 2.63 22.99
C THR A 81 -6.13 1.43 22.46
N SER A 82 -6.52 0.90 21.31
CA SER A 82 -5.75 -0.13 20.59
C SER A 82 -4.49 0.45 19.96
N GLY A 83 -4.51 1.74 19.61
CA GLY A 83 -3.52 2.40 18.76
C GLY A 83 -3.81 2.30 17.26
N LEU A 84 -4.90 1.62 16.89
CA LEU A 84 -5.37 1.45 15.51
C LEU A 84 -6.54 2.40 15.24
N PHE A 85 -6.74 2.71 13.96
CA PHE A 85 -7.78 3.60 13.46
C PHE A 85 -8.49 2.95 12.28
N THR A 86 -9.77 3.28 12.10
CA THR A 86 -10.45 2.99 10.83
C THR A 86 -9.89 3.91 9.74
N VAL A 87 -10.11 3.56 8.47
CA VAL A 87 -9.68 4.37 7.31
C VAL A 87 -10.21 5.81 7.35
N ASP A 88 -11.40 6.03 7.91
CA ASP A 88 -11.99 7.36 8.13
C ASP A 88 -11.32 8.16 9.29
N GLY A 89 -10.31 7.60 9.94
CA GLY A 89 -9.56 8.20 11.05
C GLY A 89 -10.24 8.11 12.41
N VAL A 90 -11.18 7.16 12.59
CA VAL A 90 -11.85 6.93 13.88
C VAL A 90 -10.97 6.04 14.76
N GLU A 91 -10.65 6.49 15.96
CA GLU A 91 -9.84 5.71 16.91
C GLU A 91 -10.59 4.47 17.42
N ILE A 92 -9.87 3.36 17.59
CA ILE A 92 -10.44 2.09 18.06
C ILE A 92 -10.02 1.81 19.51
N PHE A 93 -10.99 1.39 20.33
CA PHE A 93 -10.81 1.06 21.75
C PHE A 93 -11.10 -0.42 22.04
N LEU A 94 -10.33 -1.00 22.96
CA LEU A 94 -10.39 -2.42 23.33
C LEU A 94 -11.41 -2.68 24.45
N TYR A 95 -12.19 -3.75 24.31
CA TYR A 95 -13.13 -4.25 25.30
C TYR A 95 -13.05 -5.76 25.44
N ASN A 96 -13.02 -6.28 26.68
CA ASN A 96 -13.11 -7.71 26.94
C ASN A 96 -14.55 -8.10 27.26
N GLU A 97 -15.24 -8.64 26.27
CA GLU A 97 -16.65 -9.04 26.38
C GLU A 97 -16.75 -10.56 26.44
N SER A 98 -16.80 -11.09 27.66
CA SER A 98 -16.94 -12.53 27.92
C SER A 98 -15.78 -13.38 27.37
N GLY A 99 -14.55 -12.85 27.40
CA GLY A 99 -13.34 -13.56 26.96
C GLY A 99 -12.98 -13.33 25.48
N ILE A 100 -13.79 -12.58 24.75
CA ILE A 100 -13.47 -12.09 23.39
C ILE A 100 -13.01 -10.64 23.52
N ILE A 101 -11.89 -10.31 22.88
CA ILE A 101 -11.42 -8.92 22.83
C ILE A 101 -11.98 -8.29 21.57
N TYR A 102 -12.76 -7.22 21.70
CA TYR A 102 -13.25 -6.43 20.57
C TYR A 102 -12.53 -5.09 20.48
N GLY A 103 -12.17 -4.70 19.26
CA GLY A 103 -11.89 -3.32 18.90
C GLY A 103 -13.18 -2.63 18.48
N ARG A 104 -13.58 -1.58 19.19
CA ARG A 104 -14.76 -0.77 18.88
C ARG A 104 -14.39 0.67 18.56
N GLU A 105 -15.03 1.22 17.54
CA GLU A 105 -14.89 2.63 17.17
C GLU A 105 -15.24 3.59 18.33
N ALA A 106 -14.56 4.72 18.36
CA ALA A 106 -14.87 5.84 19.25
C ALA A 106 -16.28 6.43 18.99
N ASP A 107 -16.83 7.14 19.99
CA ASP A 107 -18.00 7.97 19.77
C ASP A 107 -17.68 9.19 18.86
N GLY A 108 -18.70 9.96 18.49
CA GLY A 108 -18.51 11.15 17.65
C GLY A 108 -17.68 12.29 18.27
N ASN A 109 -17.25 12.16 19.53
CA ASN A 109 -16.31 13.09 20.18
C ASN A 109 -14.87 12.53 20.24
N GLY A 110 -14.65 11.29 19.79
CA GLY A 110 -13.38 10.58 19.92
C GLY A 110 -13.18 9.92 21.29
N ASP A 111 -14.24 9.74 22.08
CA ASP A 111 -14.17 9.06 23.38
C ASP A 111 -14.51 7.56 23.23
N ALA A 112 -13.99 6.72 24.14
CA ALA A 112 -14.25 5.28 24.11
C ALA A 112 -15.74 4.94 24.22
N ASP A 113 -16.27 4.15 23.27
CA ASP A 113 -17.68 3.72 23.25
C ASP A 113 -17.85 2.18 23.27
N PRO A 114 -18.38 1.58 24.36
CA PRO A 114 -18.64 0.14 24.41
C PRO A 114 -19.78 -0.31 23.48
N ALA A 115 -20.54 0.63 22.90
CA ALA A 115 -21.55 0.36 21.88
C ALA A 115 -21.10 0.78 20.48
N GLY A 116 -19.85 1.21 20.31
CA GLY A 116 -19.24 1.51 19.03
C GLY A 116 -19.30 0.32 18.07
N ALA A 117 -19.27 0.61 16.78
CA ALA A 117 -19.21 -0.42 15.75
C ALA A 117 -17.92 -1.24 15.89
N LEU A 118 -17.96 -2.48 15.41
CA LEU A 118 -16.87 -3.43 15.54
C LEU A 118 -15.90 -3.21 14.39
N ALA A 119 -14.63 -2.98 14.71
CA ALA A 119 -13.56 -2.91 13.73
C ALA A 119 -12.81 -4.25 13.61
N PHE A 120 -12.48 -4.87 14.74
CA PHE A 120 -11.88 -6.21 14.79
C PHE A 120 -12.27 -6.97 16.07
N ALA A 121 -11.99 -8.27 16.11
CA ALA A 121 -12.08 -9.12 17.29
C ALA A 121 -10.93 -10.12 17.37
N VAL A 122 -10.54 -10.47 18.59
CA VAL A 122 -9.60 -11.55 18.90
C VAL A 122 -10.32 -12.57 19.78
N ALA A 123 -10.37 -13.81 19.30
CA ALA A 123 -11.06 -14.91 19.97
C ALA A 123 -10.10 -16.06 20.26
N LEU A 124 -10.24 -16.66 21.43
CA LEU A 124 -9.49 -17.86 21.83
C LEU A 124 -10.45 -19.06 21.86
N ASP A 125 -10.22 -20.03 20.97
CA ASP A 125 -10.97 -21.28 20.95
C ASP A 125 -10.29 -22.33 21.84
N LEU A 126 -10.96 -22.71 22.93
CA LEU A 126 -10.57 -23.78 23.84
C LEU A 126 -11.53 -24.98 23.81
N SER A 127 -12.41 -25.06 22.81
CA SER A 127 -13.46 -26.09 22.73
C SER A 127 -12.90 -27.52 22.67
N GLY A 128 -11.69 -27.70 22.11
CA GLY A 128 -10.94 -28.96 22.11
C GLY A 128 -10.03 -29.18 23.33
N GLY A 129 -9.98 -28.22 24.26
CA GLY A 129 -9.04 -28.16 25.39
C GLY A 129 -7.79 -27.33 25.09
N VAL A 130 -7.01 -27.03 26.14
CA VAL A 130 -5.79 -26.20 26.07
C VAL A 130 -4.76 -26.68 25.05
N SER A 131 -4.62 -28.01 24.87
CA SER A 131 -3.68 -28.59 23.89
C SER A 131 -4.06 -28.36 22.43
N SER A 132 -5.26 -27.88 22.14
CA SER A 132 -5.73 -27.55 20.79
C SER A 132 -6.20 -26.10 20.70
N ALA A 133 -5.68 -25.23 21.56
CA ALA A 133 -6.05 -23.83 21.59
C ALA A 133 -5.74 -23.17 20.23
N GLN A 134 -6.66 -22.33 19.75
CA GLN A 134 -6.47 -21.54 18.54
C GLN A 134 -6.82 -20.09 18.83
N VAL A 135 -6.03 -19.15 18.30
CA VAL A 135 -6.36 -17.72 18.29
C VAL A 135 -6.90 -17.38 16.91
N TYR A 136 -8.08 -16.76 16.88
CA TYR A 136 -8.66 -16.17 15.68
C TYR A 136 -8.53 -14.66 15.76
N LEU A 137 -7.99 -14.08 14.69
CA LEU A 137 -8.07 -12.64 14.42
C LEU A 137 -9.17 -12.43 13.41
N ILE A 138 -10.06 -11.48 13.67
CA ILE A 138 -11.26 -11.23 12.86
C ILE A 138 -11.33 -9.74 12.61
N GLN A 139 -11.61 -9.36 11.38
CA GLN A 139 -11.74 -7.96 10.98
C GLN A 139 -13.11 -7.73 10.34
N TYR A 140 -13.72 -6.57 10.63
CA TYR A 140 -15.08 -6.23 10.20
C TYR A 140 -15.13 -5.03 9.25
N GLU A 141 -14.06 -4.25 9.19
CA GLU A 141 -13.90 -3.07 8.35
C GLU A 141 -12.39 -2.82 8.14
N PRO A 142 -12.00 -2.08 7.09
CA PRO A 142 -10.58 -1.84 6.81
C PRO A 142 -9.96 -0.93 7.86
N LEU A 143 -8.67 -1.13 8.13
CA LEU A 143 -7.91 -0.31 9.06
C LEU A 143 -7.03 0.68 8.30
N HIS A 144 -6.72 1.81 8.93
CA HIS A 144 -5.89 2.83 8.31
C HIS A 144 -4.40 2.47 8.44
N HIS A 145 -3.78 2.11 7.32
CA HIS A 145 -2.34 1.99 7.20
C HIS A 145 -1.71 3.38 7.02
N ASN A 146 -0.57 3.61 7.70
CA ASN A 146 -0.03 4.96 7.89
C ASN A 146 1.31 5.19 7.17
N ASP A 147 1.88 4.17 6.52
CA ASP A 147 3.18 4.28 5.86
C ASP A 147 3.02 4.36 4.34
N PRO A 148 2.86 5.56 3.76
CA PRO A 148 2.63 5.73 2.31
C PRO A 148 3.86 5.38 1.44
N LEU A 149 4.91 4.80 2.04
CA LEU A 149 6.08 4.28 1.35
C LEU A 149 6.12 2.75 1.31
N ALA A 150 5.32 2.10 2.16
CA ALA A 150 4.98 0.69 2.06
C ALA A 150 3.67 0.58 1.27
N VAL A 151 3.39 -0.60 0.74
CA VAL A 151 2.12 -0.95 0.07
C VAL A 151 1.92 -2.45 0.27
N ASP A 152 0.66 -2.91 0.34
CA ASP A 152 0.33 -4.35 0.34
C ASP A 152 1.02 -5.07 1.53
N ASP A 153 1.49 -6.31 1.35
CA ASP A 153 2.18 -7.13 2.37
C ASP A 153 3.34 -6.42 3.14
N ASP A 154 3.93 -5.35 2.58
CA ASP A 154 5.00 -4.59 3.23
C ASP A 154 4.47 -3.52 4.21
N ASP A 155 3.20 -3.10 4.11
CA ASP A 155 2.55 -2.20 5.08
C ASP A 155 1.78 -3.01 6.13
N ILE A 156 2.26 -2.95 7.37
CA ILE A 156 1.74 -3.76 8.47
C ILE A 156 1.31 -2.93 9.68
N LEU A 157 0.17 -3.31 10.25
CA LEU A 157 -0.30 -2.84 11.55
C LEU A 157 -0.20 -3.95 12.59
N SER A 158 0.24 -3.59 13.80
CA SER A 158 0.20 -4.45 14.97
C SER A 158 -0.08 -3.64 16.22
N PHE A 159 -0.44 -4.32 17.30
CA PHE A 159 -0.69 -3.65 18.57
C PHE A 159 0.63 -3.32 19.27
N ALA A 160 0.66 -2.18 19.97
CA ALA A 160 1.78 -1.87 20.86
C ALA A 160 1.88 -2.89 22.01
N ASP A 161 3.08 -2.99 22.59
CA ASP A 161 3.37 -3.99 23.63
C ASP A 161 2.35 -3.98 24.78
N GLY A 162 1.85 -5.16 25.14
CA GLY A 162 0.98 -5.40 26.30
C GLY A 162 -0.45 -4.87 26.17
N LYS A 163 -0.89 -4.53 24.95
CA LYS A 163 -2.29 -4.12 24.69
C LYS A 163 -3.27 -5.27 24.77
N ILE A 164 -2.90 -6.41 24.20
CA ILE A 164 -3.63 -7.67 24.25
C ILE A 164 -2.64 -8.72 24.73
N THR A 165 -2.93 -9.33 25.87
CA THR A 165 -2.05 -10.32 26.49
C THR A 165 -2.74 -11.68 26.56
N LEU A 166 -1.94 -12.73 26.47
CA LEU A 166 -2.35 -14.09 26.77
C LEU A 166 -1.97 -14.40 28.22
N ASP A 167 -2.97 -14.60 29.06
CA ASP A 167 -2.81 -15.09 30.41
C ASP A 167 -2.63 -16.61 30.36
N VAL A 168 -1.47 -17.08 30.77
CA VAL A 168 -1.08 -18.49 30.76
C VAL A 168 -1.03 -19.00 32.19
N SER A 169 -1.95 -19.89 32.54
CA SER A 169 -1.96 -20.51 33.86
C SER A 169 -1.18 -21.81 33.85
N THR A 170 -0.17 -21.94 34.71
CA THR A 170 0.57 -23.18 34.99
C THR A 170 0.34 -23.61 36.43
N THR A 171 0.68 -24.85 36.76
CA THR A 171 0.79 -25.30 38.15
C THR A 171 2.26 -25.53 38.47
N GLU A 172 2.77 -24.83 39.49
CA GLU A 172 4.20 -24.83 39.85
C GLU A 172 4.35 -25.09 41.36
N ILE A 173 5.40 -25.81 41.76
CA ILE A 173 5.82 -25.89 43.16
C ILE A 173 6.65 -24.63 43.45
N VAL A 174 6.22 -23.82 44.42
CA VAL A 174 6.88 -22.56 44.75
C VAL A 174 7.59 -22.70 46.09
N THR A 175 8.82 -22.21 46.20
CA THR A 175 9.58 -22.24 47.46
C THR A 175 9.26 -21.01 48.31
N THR A 176 9.14 -21.19 49.64
CA THR A 176 8.86 -20.08 50.57
C THR A 176 9.77 -20.14 51.78
N PHE A 177 10.41 -19.02 52.13
CA PHE A 177 11.26 -18.93 53.32
C PHE A 177 10.45 -19.14 54.61
N GLN A 178 10.82 -20.19 55.34
CA GLN A 178 10.26 -20.51 56.65
C GLN A 178 11.31 -20.27 57.74
N THR A 179 10.94 -19.54 58.79
CA THR A 179 11.80 -19.32 59.95
C THR A 179 11.99 -20.62 60.74
N LEU A 180 13.22 -20.95 61.15
CA LEU A 180 13.53 -22.15 61.92
C LEU A 180 13.43 -21.95 63.45
N ASP A 181 12.93 -22.95 64.18
CA ASP A 181 12.78 -22.91 65.64
C ASP A 181 14.07 -23.31 66.39
N PHE A 182 15.06 -22.41 66.39
CA PHE A 182 16.28 -22.56 67.20
C PHE A 182 16.03 -22.52 68.71
N ALA A 183 14.92 -21.93 69.16
CA ALA A 183 14.59 -21.85 70.59
C ALA A 183 14.29 -23.23 71.20
N SER A 184 13.87 -24.19 70.37
CA SER A 184 13.66 -25.59 70.76
C SER A 184 14.97 -26.39 70.93
N ILE A 185 16.10 -25.89 70.43
CA ILE A 185 17.39 -26.60 70.43
C ILE A 185 18.13 -26.40 71.77
N PRO A 186 18.59 -27.47 72.44
CA PRO A 186 19.37 -27.35 73.68
C PRO A 186 20.67 -26.56 73.48
N SER A 187 20.76 -25.38 74.12
CA SER A 187 21.94 -24.50 74.00
C SER A 187 23.21 -25.10 74.63
N GLY A 188 24.36 -24.86 73.99
CA GLY A 188 25.69 -24.92 74.61
C GLY A 188 26.38 -26.30 74.61
N SER A 189 25.85 -27.28 73.88
CA SER A 189 26.55 -28.52 73.56
C SER A 189 26.86 -28.55 72.07
N PRO A 190 28.14 -28.59 71.66
CA PRO A 190 28.53 -28.70 70.26
C PRO A 190 27.94 -29.97 69.62
N GLN A 191 27.42 -29.85 68.39
CA GLN A 191 26.84 -30.92 67.60
C GLN A 191 27.40 -30.87 66.18
N GLU A 192 27.93 -32.00 65.69
CA GLU A 192 28.34 -32.14 64.28
C GLU A 192 27.16 -31.86 63.34
N THR A 193 26.04 -32.53 63.63
CA THR A 193 24.77 -32.42 62.90
C THR A 193 23.72 -31.77 63.77
N LEU A 194 23.00 -30.80 63.20
CA LEU A 194 21.86 -30.14 63.81
C LEU A 194 20.64 -30.25 62.90
N THR A 195 19.53 -30.78 63.42
CA THR A 195 18.23 -30.76 62.72
C THR A 195 17.32 -29.77 63.42
N VAL A 196 16.78 -28.80 62.68
CA VAL A 196 15.93 -27.73 63.20
C VAL A 196 14.63 -27.70 62.41
N ALA A 197 13.50 -27.89 63.11
CA ALA A 197 12.17 -27.77 62.50
C ALA A 197 11.85 -26.32 62.17
N THR A 198 10.89 -26.11 61.25
CA THR A 198 10.31 -24.79 61.06
C THR A 198 9.52 -24.35 62.30
N SER A 199 9.33 -23.05 62.44
CA SER A 199 8.60 -22.44 63.57
C SER A 199 7.09 -22.60 63.47
N ASP A 200 6.56 -22.99 62.31
CA ASP A 200 5.17 -23.38 62.13
C ASP A 200 4.97 -24.84 62.59
N PRO A 201 4.21 -25.09 63.67
CA PRO A 201 4.01 -26.45 64.18
C PRO A 201 3.12 -27.31 63.27
N THR A 202 2.54 -26.75 62.20
CA THR A 202 1.75 -27.48 61.20
C THR A 202 2.55 -27.89 59.97
N ASP A 203 3.75 -27.34 59.82
CA ASP A 203 4.71 -27.69 58.80
C ASP A 203 5.56 -28.89 59.28
N ASN A 204 5.80 -29.86 58.39
CA ASN A 204 6.57 -31.06 58.64
C ASN A 204 8.01 -30.98 58.11
N HIS A 205 8.40 -29.85 57.53
CA HIS A 205 9.77 -29.62 57.08
C HIS A 205 10.71 -29.33 58.26
N SER A 206 11.97 -29.73 58.08
CA SER A 206 13.05 -29.38 58.99
C SER A 206 14.36 -29.30 58.22
N ALA A 207 15.22 -28.37 58.60
CA ALA A 207 16.52 -28.20 57.97
C ALA A 207 17.57 -29.01 58.74
N LYS A 208 18.40 -29.75 58.02
CA LYS A 208 19.59 -30.41 58.56
C LYS A 208 20.82 -29.59 58.20
N PHE A 209 21.59 -29.22 59.23
CA PHE A 209 22.88 -28.55 59.12
C PHE A 209 23.99 -29.48 59.57
N ASP A 210 25.11 -29.51 58.86
CA ASP A 210 26.35 -30.04 59.39
C ASP A 210 27.43 -28.95 59.35
N GLY A 211 28.23 -28.88 60.40
CA GLY A 211 29.36 -27.96 60.48
C GLY A 211 30.53 -28.42 59.62
N LEU A 212 31.27 -27.48 59.02
CA LEU A 212 32.35 -27.79 58.08
C LEU A 212 33.60 -26.94 58.32
N ILE A 213 34.77 -27.54 58.10
CA ILE A 213 36.06 -26.85 57.98
C ILE A 213 36.58 -27.00 56.53
N PHE A 214 36.72 -25.87 55.83
CA PHE A 214 37.14 -25.82 54.44
C PHE A 214 38.68 -25.74 54.31
N PRO A 215 39.35 -26.70 53.66
CA PRO A 215 40.80 -26.71 53.52
C PRO A 215 41.28 -25.81 52.36
N GLY A 216 41.49 -24.51 52.63
CA GLY A 216 42.06 -23.62 51.63
C GLY A 216 41.09 -23.29 50.49
N THR A 217 41.52 -23.27 49.24
CA THR A 217 40.61 -23.04 48.09
C THR A 217 39.83 -24.31 47.78
N VAL A 218 38.51 -24.21 47.64
CA VAL A 218 37.61 -25.33 47.37
C VAL A 218 36.90 -25.06 46.06
N ALA A 219 37.00 -25.99 45.11
CA ALA A 219 36.31 -25.90 43.82
C ALA A 219 34.98 -26.66 43.82
N ASP A 220 34.91 -27.73 44.60
CA ASP A 220 33.72 -28.58 44.76
C ASP A 220 33.55 -28.86 46.26
N PRO A 221 32.49 -28.31 46.88
CA PRO A 221 32.28 -28.40 48.32
C PRO A 221 31.85 -29.80 48.78
N THR A 222 31.35 -30.66 47.88
CA THR A 222 30.91 -32.03 48.21
C THR A 222 32.09 -32.94 48.61
N THR A 223 33.30 -32.53 48.25
CA THR A 223 34.54 -33.23 48.59
C THR A 223 35.10 -32.86 49.98
N VAL A 224 34.51 -31.85 50.64
CA VAL A 224 34.91 -31.43 51.98
C VAL A 224 34.47 -32.51 52.98
N PRO A 225 35.40 -33.11 53.74
CA PRO A 225 35.02 -34.16 54.68
C PRO A 225 34.13 -33.61 55.78
N THR A 226 32.95 -34.19 55.97
CA THR A 226 32.20 -34.09 57.23
C THR A 226 32.99 -34.86 58.29
N ASN A 227 33.76 -34.17 59.12
CA ASN A 227 34.70 -34.82 60.02
C ASN A 227 34.07 -34.94 61.41
N PRO A 228 33.86 -36.14 61.97
CA PRO A 228 33.17 -36.34 63.25
C PRO A 228 34.00 -35.96 64.49
N GLY A 229 34.94 -35.01 64.36
CA GLY A 229 35.77 -34.48 65.45
C GLY A 229 35.22 -33.17 65.99
N THR A 230 35.63 -32.76 67.19
CA THR A 230 34.97 -31.62 67.88
C THR A 230 35.35 -30.22 67.40
N ASN A 231 35.93 -30.08 66.21
CA ASN A 231 36.51 -28.81 65.73
C ASN A 231 35.61 -28.09 64.72
N ASP A 232 34.72 -28.82 64.05
CA ASP A 232 33.70 -28.36 63.10
C ASP A 232 32.29 -28.34 63.70
N ASP A 233 32.10 -28.89 64.91
CA ASP A 233 30.80 -28.92 65.58
C ASP A 233 30.11 -27.54 65.57
N LEU A 234 28.84 -27.54 65.20
CA LEU A 234 27.91 -26.42 65.39
C LEU A 234 27.60 -26.25 66.88
N ASN A 235 27.73 -25.03 67.41
CA ASN A 235 27.36 -24.70 68.77
C ASN A 235 26.07 -23.85 68.77
N PRO A 236 24.88 -24.48 68.87
CA PRO A 236 23.61 -23.78 68.80
C PRO A 236 23.23 -23.08 70.10
N ASP A 237 22.36 -22.09 69.97
CA ASP A 237 21.60 -21.45 71.03
C ASP A 237 20.18 -21.11 70.53
N ALA A 238 19.43 -20.30 71.27
CA ALA A 238 18.02 -20.03 70.99
C ALA A 238 17.75 -19.20 69.72
N ILE A 239 18.78 -18.64 69.05
CA ILE A 239 18.60 -17.73 67.90
C ILE A 239 19.41 -18.21 66.67
N GLY A 240 20.33 -19.15 66.84
CA GLY A 240 21.15 -19.66 65.73
C GLY A 240 22.34 -20.49 66.22
N PHE A 241 23.47 -20.42 65.51
CA PHE A 241 24.66 -21.21 65.82
C PHE A 241 25.98 -20.56 65.37
N GLY A 242 27.09 -21.12 65.86
CA GLY A 242 28.43 -20.90 65.31
C GLY A 242 29.35 -22.11 65.55
N VAL A 243 30.39 -22.33 64.72
CA VAL A 243 31.31 -23.49 64.85
C VAL A 243 32.29 -23.32 66.02
N LYS A 244 33.00 -24.36 66.48
CA LYS A 244 33.84 -24.31 67.70
C LYS A 244 35.36 -24.38 67.44
N GLY A 245 36.03 -23.23 67.62
CA GLY A 245 37.50 -23.12 67.57
C GLY A 245 38.12 -22.06 68.49
N GLY A 246 37.71 -21.96 69.76
CA GLY A 246 38.47 -21.23 70.79
C GLY A 246 37.68 -20.51 71.91
N GLN A 247 36.42 -20.09 71.69
CA GLN A 247 35.48 -19.49 72.68
C GLN A 247 34.01 -19.62 72.22
N ALA A 248 33.07 -19.03 72.97
CA ALA A 248 31.60 -19.23 72.87
C ALA A 248 30.98 -18.81 71.51
N SER A 249 30.21 -19.72 70.89
CA SER A 249 29.31 -19.52 69.72
C SER A 249 29.87 -18.70 68.52
N GLN A 250 30.97 -19.11 67.89
CA GLN A 250 31.53 -18.37 66.73
C GLN A 250 32.23 -19.22 65.65
N LEU A 251 31.79 -19.10 64.40
CA LEU A 251 32.46 -19.63 63.20
C LEU A 251 33.84 -18.98 63.00
N ASN A 252 34.89 -19.78 62.94
CA ASN A 252 36.27 -19.33 62.76
C ASN A 252 36.64 -19.24 61.27
N GLN A 253 37.90 -18.91 60.99
CA GLN A 253 38.36 -18.73 59.61
C GLN A 253 38.26 -20.02 58.80
N ASN A 254 37.62 -19.94 57.63
CA ASN A 254 37.35 -21.07 56.75
C ASN A 254 36.45 -22.14 57.37
N GLU A 255 35.68 -21.79 58.40
CA GLU A 255 34.60 -22.61 58.89
C GLU A 255 33.28 -22.18 58.25
N GLY A 256 32.31 -23.07 58.30
CA GLY A 256 31.04 -22.90 57.66
C GLY A 256 30.10 -24.04 58.00
N PHE A 257 29.11 -24.22 57.15
CA PHE A 257 28.13 -25.28 57.28
C PHE A 257 27.60 -25.65 55.89
N PHE A 258 26.94 -26.79 55.80
CA PHE A 258 25.97 -26.99 54.73
C PHE A 258 24.57 -27.18 55.31
N VAL A 259 23.57 -26.98 54.47
CA VAL A 259 22.15 -27.13 54.81
C VAL A 259 21.42 -27.87 53.69
N GLN A 260 20.43 -28.66 54.08
CA GLN A 260 19.50 -29.40 53.22
C GLN A 260 18.18 -29.60 53.96
N ASP A 261 17.14 -30.11 53.29
CA ASP A 261 16.01 -30.70 54.00
C ASP A 261 16.49 -31.94 54.79
N ALA A 262 16.00 -32.13 56.00
CA ALA A 262 16.31 -33.29 56.81
C ALA A 262 15.69 -34.58 56.28
N ALA A 263 14.62 -34.48 55.49
CA ALA A 263 14.02 -35.61 54.79
C ALA A 263 14.81 -36.02 53.54
N TRP A 264 15.65 -35.14 52.99
CA TRP A 264 16.44 -35.41 51.80
C TRP A 264 17.43 -36.58 52.02
N THR A 265 17.50 -37.47 51.03
CA THR A 265 18.49 -38.55 51.01
C THR A 265 19.06 -38.75 49.61
N SER A 266 20.37 -38.97 49.51
CA SER A 266 21.07 -39.19 48.23
C SER A 266 20.70 -40.50 47.47
N ASN A 267 19.69 -41.24 47.93
CA ASN A 267 19.21 -42.47 47.31
C ASN A 267 17.69 -42.45 47.10
N ASP A 268 17.05 -41.28 47.16
CA ASP A 268 15.63 -41.16 46.88
C ASP A 268 15.37 -41.53 45.39
N PRO A 269 14.36 -42.36 45.08
CA PRO A 269 13.98 -42.64 43.70
C PRO A 269 13.47 -41.41 42.92
N ASP A 270 13.10 -40.35 43.62
CA ASP A 270 12.79 -39.04 43.05
C ASP A 270 13.92 -38.06 43.46
N PRO A 271 14.85 -37.72 42.55
CA PRO A 271 16.02 -36.89 42.89
C PRO A 271 15.60 -35.53 43.44
N ASP A 272 14.50 -34.97 42.93
CA ASP A 272 14.02 -33.63 43.26
C ASP A 272 13.19 -33.60 44.57
N ALA A 273 13.02 -34.74 45.23
CA ALA A 273 12.21 -34.84 46.44
C ALA A 273 12.94 -34.27 47.68
N ASN A 274 12.27 -33.34 48.37
CA ASN A 274 12.78 -32.67 49.57
C ASN A 274 14.01 -31.79 49.31
N GLU A 275 14.06 -31.15 48.15
CA GLU A 275 15.01 -30.07 47.88
C GLU A 275 14.65 -28.77 48.62
N ILE A 276 15.57 -27.81 48.62
CA ILE A 276 15.39 -26.47 49.19
C ILE A 276 15.63 -25.39 48.13
N GLY A 277 14.88 -24.29 48.17
CA GLY A 277 14.99 -23.16 47.23
C GLY A 277 15.96 -22.05 47.64
N GLY A 278 16.63 -22.19 48.77
CA GLY A 278 17.49 -21.13 49.31
C GLY A 278 17.57 -21.08 50.83
N ILE A 279 18.49 -20.25 51.31
CA ILE A 279 18.61 -19.88 52.73
C ILE A 279 18.73 -18.38 52.92
N ARG A 280 18.20 -17.91 54.05
CA ARG A 280 18.34 -16.54 54.51
C ARG A 280 18.81 -16.54 55.94
N PHE A 281 19.77 -15.68 56.29
CA PHE A 281 20.23 -15.56 57.65
C PHE A 281 20.81 -14.19 57.97
N ASP A 282 20.86 -13.90 59.26
CA ASP A 282 21.55 -12.75 59.82
C ASP A 282 22.99 -13.12 60.18
N LEU A 283 23.90 -12.19 59.95
CA LEU A 283 25.33 -12.40 60.14
C LEU A 283 25.92 -11.40 61.14
N GLN A 284 26.43 -11.91 62.27
CA GLN A 284 27.08 -11.08 63.29
C GLN A 284 28.60 -11.28 63.32
N GLY A 285 29.35 -10.17 63.29
CA GLY A 285 30.80 -10.18 63.48
C GLY A 285 31.20 -10.18 64.97
N VAL A 286 31.99 -11.17 65.38
CA VAL A 286 32.48 -11.34 66.76
C VAL A 286 33.95 -10.94 66.86
N GLY A 287 34.35 -10.33 67.98
CA GLY A 287 35.77 -10.07 68.27
C GLY A 287 36.42 -9.04 67.35
N GLY A 288 35.67 -8.04 66.88
CA GLY A 288 36.18 -6.90 66.12
C GLY A 288 36.25 -7.09 64.60
N VAL A 289 35.65 -8.16 64.08
CA VAL A 289 35.44 -8.38 62.63
C VAL A 289 34.64 -7.22 62.04
N LYS A 290 35.12 -6.66 60.93
CA LYS A 290 34.44 -5.58 60.18
C LYS A 290 34.11 -5.97 58.75
N LYS A 291 34.70 -7.05 58.24
CA LYS A 291 34.41 -7.59 56.92
C LYS A 291 34.36 -9.09 56.96
N VAL A 292 33.28 -9.66 56.43
CA VAL A 292 33.12 -11.10 56.23
C VAL A 292 32.92 -11.34 54.76
N ASN A 293 33.70 -12.25 54.20
CA ASN A 293 33.45 -12.81 52.89
C ASN A 293 32.69 -14.12 53.08
N ILE A 294 31.66 -14.29 52.26
CA ILE A 294 30.76 -15.43 52.28
C ILE A 294 30.93 -16.09 50.93
N GLU A 295 31.52 -17.29 50.91
CA GLU A 295 31.64 -18.11 49.72
C GLU A 295 30.61 -19.23 49.84
N TRP A 296 29.82 -19.42 48.80
CA TRP A 296 28.72 -20.36 48.81
C TRP A 296 28.63 -21.16 47.51
N TRP A 297 28.00 -22.32 47.61
CA TRP A 297 27.74 -23.22 46.51
C TRP A 297 26.37 -23.85 46.68
N THR A 298 25.66 -24.01 45.59
CA THR A 298 24.43 -24.80 45.53
C THR A 298 24.75 -26.08 44.79
N VAL A 299 24.29 -27.20 45.35
CA VAL A 299 24.57 -28.54 44.84
C VAL A 299 23.25 -29.22 44.59
N ASP A 300 23.11 -29.76 43.40
CA ASP A 300 21.93 -30.46 42.92
C ASP A 300 22.36 -31.72 42.15
N ASP A 301 21.72 -32.85 42.43
CA ASP A 301 22.10 -34.19 42.00
C ASP A 301 23.60 -34.51 42.23
N GLY A 302 24.16 -33.97 43.31
CA GLY A 302 25.59 -34.08 43.66
C GLY A 302 26.54 -33.28 42.75
N ALA A 303 26.04 -32.41 41.87
CA ALA A 303 26.81 -31.49 41.05
C ALA A 303 26.66 -30.04 41.54
N VAL A 304 27.73 -29.25 41.47
CA VAL A 304 27.63 -27.80 41.75
C VAL A 304 26.90 -27.13 40.58
N VAL A 305 25.75 -26.52 40.86
CA VAL A 305 24.94 -25.81 39.85
C VAL A 305 25.13 -24.31 39.87
N ASP A 306 25.42 -23.71 41.04
CA ASP A 306 25.81 -22.31 41.16
C ASP A 306 26.84 -22.10 42.29
N HIS A 307 27.61 -21.01 42.18
CA HIS A 307 28.60 -20.64 43.17
C HIS A 307 28.84 -19.13 43.22
N GLY A 308 29.05 -18.60 44.42
CA GLY A 308 29.22 -17.17 44.61
C GLY A 308 30.23 -16.81 45.70
N THR A 309 30.66 -15.55 45.68
CA THR A 309 31.43 -14.97 46.78
C THR A 309 31.03 -13.53 46.99
N ASP A 310 30.48 -13.24 48.16
CA ASP A 310 30.08 -11.90 48.56
C ASP A 310 30.97 -11.36 49.68
N THR A 311 31.03 -10.04 49.80
CA THR A 311 31.69 -9.37 50.93
C THR A 311 30.70 -8.48 51.67
N VAL A 312 30.41 -8.86 52.91
CA VAL A 312 29.60 -8.06 53.83
C VAL A 312 30.51 -7.16 54.66
N ASN A 313 30.21 -5.86 54.67
CA ASN A 313 30.87 -4.90 55.56
C ASN A 313 30.00 -4.67 56.80
N LEU A 314 30.54 -4.95 57.98
CA LEU A 314 29.85 -4.80 59.26
C LEU A 314 30.18 -3.42 59.88
N PRO A 315 29.16 -2.63 60.28
CA PRO A 315 29.38 -1.45 61.12
C PRO A 315 30.12 -1.87 62.40
N ALA A 316 31.14 -1.13 62.83
CA ALA A 316 32.07 -1.62 63.87
C ALA A 316 31.37 -2.06 65.18
N GLY A 317 31.79 -3.21 65.72
CA GLY A 317 31.53 -3.65 67.11
C GLY A 317 30.16 -4.29 67.36
N SER A 318 30.04 -5.59 67.07
CA SER A 318 28.83 -6.43 67.29
C SER A 318 27.62 -6.11 66.40
N ALA A 319 27.80 -5.40 65.28
CA ALA A 319 26.71 -5.19 64.32
C ALA A 319 26.35 -6.50 63.60
N VAL A 320 25.06 -6.62 63.32
CA VAL A 320 24.43 -7.69 62.55
C VAL A 320 24.17 -7.16 61.13
N PHE A 321 24.52 -7.94 60.12
CA PHE A 321 24.02 -7.76 58.76
C PHE A 321 22.76 -8.62 58.63
N GLU A 322 21.63 -7.98 58.39
CA GLU A 322 20.34 -8.65 58.37
C GLU A 322 20.03 -9.20 56.97
N ASN A 323 19.38 -10.36 56.90
CA ASN A 323 18.82 -10.96 55.68
C ASN A 323 19.80 -11.22 54.53
N TYR A 324 21.01 -11.72 54.82
CA TYR A 324 21.84 -12.27 53.75
C TYR A 324 21.11 -13.46 53.13
N THR A 325 20.84 -13.40 51.83
CA THR A 325 20.00 -14.37 51.12
C THR A 325 20.82 -15.04 50.04
N ILE A 326 20.76 -16.37 50.01
CA ILE A 326 21.17 -17.22 48.90
C ILE A 326 19.88 -17.85 48.39
N GLU A 327 19.44 -17.48 47.20
CA GLU A 327 18.22 -17.96 46.56
C GLU A 327 18.61 -18.65 45.26
N THR A 328 17.99 -19.78 44.98
CA THR A 328 18.29 -20.59 43.80
C THR A 328 17.18 -20.41 42.76
N ALA A 329 17.54 -20.46 41.47
CA ALA A 329 16.56 -20.33 40.39
C ALA A 329 15.60 -21.53 40.35
N ASP A 330 16.15 -22.72 40.62
CA ASP A 330 15.46 -23.99 40.80
C ASP A 330 15.73 -24.50 42.23
N SER A 331 14.96 -25.46 42.74
CA SER A 331 15.29 -26.09 44.02
C SER A 331 16.57 -26.93 43.91
N VAL A 332 17.27 -27.14 45.03
CA VAL A 332 18.56 -27.85 45.09
C VAL A 332 18.64 -28.79 46.30
N ASP A 333 19.45 -29.84 46.19
CA ASP A 333 19.71 -30.75 47.30
C ASP A 333 20.32 -30.05 48.54
N GLN A 334 21.38 -29.26 48.31
CA GLN A 334 22.24 -28.76 49.39
C GLN A 334 22.81 -27.37 49.09
N ILE A 335 22.95 -26.56 50.14
CA ILE A 335 23.66 -25.27 50.08
C ILE A 335 24.84 -25.30 51.05
N TYR A 336 26.04 -25.06 50.52
CA TYR A 336 27.27 -24.97 51.30
C TYR A 336 27.65 -23.51 51.50
N VAL A 337 28.04 -23.14 52.71
CA VAL A 337 28.45 -21.78 53.06
C VAL A 337 29.75 -21.81 53.83
N ARG A 338 30.69 -20.95 53.44
CA ARG A 338 31.99 -20.75 54.08
C ARG A 338 32.22 -19.28 54.39
N PHE A 339 32.79 -19.01 55.56
CA PHE A 339 33.14 -17.66 55.99
C PHE A 339 34.64 -17.42 56.06
N PHE A 340 35.08 -16.24 55.58
CA PHE A 340 36.43 -15.73 55.86
C PHE A 340 36.49 -14.21 56.05
N TYR A 341 37.24 -13.72 57.03
CA TYR A 341 37.10 -12.33 57.52
C TYR A 341 38.43 -11.58 57.79
N ASP A 342 38.35 -10.28 58.10
CA ASP A 342 39.49 -9.34 58.09
C ASP A 342 40.43 -9.37 59.32
N THR A 343 40.06 -10.04 60.42
CA THR A 343 40.87 -10.12 61.65
C THR A 343 41.20 -11.56 62.06
N LYS A 344 42.42 -11.84 62.52
CA LYS A 344 42.90 -13.21 62.87
C LYS A 344 43.20 -13.41 64.37
N ALA A 345 42.52 -12.71 65.28
CA ALA A 345 42.68 -12.99 66.71
C ALA A 345 41.96 -14.31 67.05
N SER A 346 42.48 -15.08 68.01
CA SER A 346 41.87 -16.35 68.47
C SER A 346 40.52 -16.19 69.19
N THR A 347 39.94 -14.98 69.14
CA THR A 347 38.68 -14.57 69.74
C THR A 347 37.76 -13.86 68.73
N SER A 348 38.14 -13.83 67.44
CA SER A 348 37.34 -13.28 66.35
C SER A 348 36.59 -14.40 65.63
N GLY A 349 35.42 -14.10 65.08
CA GLY A 349 34.61 -15.08 64.38
C GLY A 349 33.33 -14.47 63.83
N VAL A 350 32.46 -15.31 63.30
CA VAL A 350 31.15 -14.92 62.79
C VAL A 350 30.06 -15.78 63.43
N ARG A 351 28.86 -15.24 63.60
CA ARG A 351 27.70 -15.99 64.10
C ARG A 351 26.56 -15.87 63.10
N VAL A 352 25.83 -16.96 62.93
CA VAL A 352 24.65 -17.05 62.07
C VAL A 352 23.43 -17.04 62.98
N GLU A 353 22.49 -16.16 62.69
CA GLU A 353 21.29 -15.90 63.49
C GLU A 353 20.05 -15.86 62.58
N ASN A 354 18.86 -16.06 63.16
CA ASN A 354 17.57 -15.89 62.48
C ASN A 354 17.51 -16.59 61.11
N LEU A 355 17.98 -17.83 61.05
CA LEU A 355 18.08 -18.55 59.79
C LEU A 355 16.71 -19.05 59.33
N GLU A 356 16.42 -18.83 58.06
CA GLU A 356 15.25 -19.27 57.31
C GLU A 356 15.72 -20.17 56.16
N VAL A 357 14.92 -21.17 55.82
CA VAL A 357 15.14 -22.04 54.67
C VAL A 357 13.90 -21.99 53.79
N ALA A 358 14.09 -21.86 52.48
CA ALA A 358 13.00 -21.89 51.53
C ALA A 358 12.64 -23.34 51.22
N PHE A 359 11.52 -23.83 51.74
CA PHE A 359 11.00 -25.16 51.42
C PHE A 359 10.00 -25.09 50.26
N PRO A 360 9.96 -26.08 49.37
CA PRO A 360 8.94 -26.19 48.33
C PRO A 360 7.55 -26.29 48.95
N SER A 361 6.54 -25.74 48.27
CA SER A 361 5.15 -25.85 48.71
C SER A 361 4.72 -27.32 48.72
N THR A 362 3.91 -27.69 49.71
CA THR A 362 3.39 -29.06 49.86
C THR A 362 2.41 -29.48 48.76
N SER A 363 2.00 -28.54 47.92
CA SER A 363 1.19 -28.76 46.72
C SER A 363 1.57 -27.75 45.64
N GLU A 364 1.35 -28.09 44.37
CA GLU A 364 1.43 -27.13 43.27
C GLU A 364 0.47 -25.96 43.51
N VAL A 365 0.90 -24.77 43.11
CA VAL A 365 0.14 -23.52 43.18
C VAL A 365 -0.10 -23.03 41.76
N PRO A 366 -1.30 -22.52 41.43
CA PRO A 366 -1.54 -21.89 40.14
C PRO A 366 -0.72 -20.60 40.01
N VAL A 367 0.03 -20.49 38.92
CA VAL A 367 0.81 -19.31 38.53
C VAL A 367 0.26 -18.81 37.21
N VAL A 368 0.01 -17.51 37.10
CA VAL A 368 -0.40 -16.87 35.83
C VAL A 368 0.77 -16.05 35.30
N LYS A 369 1.20 -16.35 34.08
CA LYS A 369 2.15 -15.55 33.31
C LYS A 369 1.38 -14.77 32.26
N HIS A 370 1.82 -13.54 31.99
CA HIS A 370 1.22 -12.69 30.97
C HIS A 370 2.20 -12.58 29.81
N GLU A 371 1.80 -13.09 28.65
CA GLU A 371 2.59 -13.01 27.42
C GLU A 371 1.95 -12.01 26.46
N ASP A 372 2.78 -11.28 25.72
CA ASP A 372 2.29 -10.27 24.79
C ASP A 372 1.80 -10.93 23.51
N LEU A 373 0.48 -10.91 23.30
CA LEU A 373 -0.12 -11.46 22.09
C LEU A 373 -0.26 -10.38 21.02
N GLY A 374 -0.49 -9.12 21.42
CA GLY A 374 -0.80 -8.02 20.53
C GLY A 374 0.27 -7.78 19.46
N THR A 375 1.55 -7.89 19.80
CA THR A 375 2.66 -7.71 18.85
C THR A 375 2.75 -8.82 17.80
N HIS A 376 2.05 -9.93 18.00
CA HIS A 376 1.98 -11.07 17.08
C HIS A 376 0.69 -11.09 16.25
N LEU A 377 -0.26 -10.19 16.51
CA LEU A 377 -1.46 -10.02 15.70
C LEU A 377 -1.17 -8.93 14.68
N VAL A 378 -1.12 -9.30 13.41
CA VAL A 378 -0.70 -8.42 12.31
C VAL A 378 -1.84 -8.30 11.32
N PHE A 379 -2.12 -7.07 10.91
CA PHE A 379 -2.94 -6.75 9.76
C PHE A 379 -2.00 -6.29 8.64
N GLU A 380 -2.06 -6.93 7.50
CA GLU A 380 -1.37 -6.54 6.27
C GLU A 380 -2.33 -5.75 5.40
N ASP A 381 -1.86 -4.62 4.87
CA ASP A 381 -2.65 -3.79 3.98
C ASP A 381 -2.97 -4.53 2.68
N ALA A 382 -4.09 -4.15 2.06
CA ALA A 382 -4.45 -4.57 0.71
C ALA A 382 -4.22 -3.44 -0.28
N GLY A 383 -2.95 -3.17 -0.57
CA GLY A 383 -2.56 -2.02 -1.39
C GLY A 383 -3.24 -2.01 -2.76
N PRO A 384 -3.35 -0.83 -3.40
CA PRO A 384 -4.10 -0.71 -4.63
C PRO A 384 -3.25 -1.29 -5.75
N THR A 385 -3.82 -2.16 -6.57
CA THR A 385 -3.12 -2.62 -7.77
C THR A 385 -3.55 -1.80 -8.99
N PHE A 386 -2.63 -1.65 -9.94
CA PHE A 386 -2.94 -1.06 -11.24
C PHE A 386 -2.20 -1.85 -12.31
N THR A 387 -2.91 -2.75 -12.99
CA THR A 387 -2.32 -3.62 -14.03
C THR A 387 -3.15 -3.64 -15.31
N ASP A 388 -2.49 -4.04 -16.40
CA ASP A 388 -3.12 -4.39 -17.68
C ASP A 388 -4.10 -3.35 -18.26
N ILE A 389 -3.61 -2.16 -18.66
CA ILE A 389 -4.39 -1.26 -19.52
C ILE A 389 -4.71 -1.98 -20.85
N THR A 390 -6.01 -2.15 -21.11
CA THR A 390 -6.52 -2.78 -22.34
C THR A 390 -7.45 -1.81 -23.07
N GLY A 391 -6.95 -1.22 -24.15
CA GLY A 391 -7.69 -0.37 -25.09
C GLY A 391 -8.35 -1.14 -26.24
N ASP A 392 -9.21 -0.46 -26.99
CA ASP A 392 -9.92 -1.00 -28.16
C ASP A 392 -9.01 -1.20 -29.40
N ALA A 393 -7.88 -0.50 -29.45
CA ALA A 393 -6.83 -0.61 -30.45
C ALA A 393 -5.47 -1.01 -29.83
N THR A 394 -4.66 -1.78 -30.56
CA THR A 394 -3.28 -2.10 -30.15
C THR A 394 -2.31 -1.86 -31.32
N PRO A 395 -1.41 -0.86 -31.24
CA PRO A 395 -1.22 0.11 -30.15
C PRO A 395 -2.41 1.09 -30.01
N PHE A 396 -2.54 1.75 -28.84
CA PHE A 396 -3.62 2.73 -28.57
C PHE A 396 -3.50 3.93 -29.51
N GLN A 397 -4.48 4.11 -30.39
CA GLN A 397 -4.43 5.05 -31.51
C GLN A 397 -5.81 5.61 -31.82
N VAL A 398 -5.88 6.88 -32.20
CA VAL A 398 -7.13 7.57 -32.58
C VAL A 398 -6.91 8.45 -33.82
N GLY A 399 -7.94 8.58 -34.65
CA GLY A 399 -7.90 9.49 -35.81
C GLY A 399 -7.99 10.96 -35.40
N LEU A 400 -7.44 11.88 -36.20
CA LEU A 400 -7.43 13.32 -35.90
C LEU A 400 -8.73 14.07 -36.20
N ALA A 401 -9.76 13.38 -36.68
CA ALA A 401 -11.07 13.98 -36.93
C ALA A 401 -11.87 14.16 -35.63
N ALA A 402 -12.54 15.31 -35.49
CA ALA A 402 -13.46 15.56 -34.39
C ALA A 402 -14.53 14.46 -34.28
N GLY A 403 -14.76 13.99 -33.06
CA GLY A 403 -15.69 12.90 -32.75
C GLY A 403 -15.08 11.50 -32.80
N GLN A 404 -13.79 11.36 -33.13
CA GLN A 404 -13.05 10.10 -32.96
C GLN A 404 -12.67 9.91 -31.48
N GLN A 405 -12.66 8.65 -31.05
CA GLN A 405 -12.39 8.28 -29.66
C GLN A 405 -11.55 6.99 -29.58
N ASP A 406 -10.73 6.89 -28.54
CA ASP A 406 -10.09 5.64 -28.07
C ASP A 406 -10.60 5.32 -26.66
N THR A 407 -11.03 4.09 -26.45
CA THR A 407 -11.59 3.63 -25.17
C THR A 407 -10.87 2.41 -24.65
N GLY A 408 -10.72 2.32 -23.33
CA GLY A 408 -10.09 1.16 -22.71
C GLY A 408 -10.55 0.89 -21.29
N THR A 409 -10.08 -0.24 -20.77
CA THR A 409 -10.39 -0.75 -19.42
C THR A 409 -9.10 -1.02 -18.64
N PHE A 410 -9.22 -1.05 -17.32
CA PHE A 410 -8.14 -1.36 -16.39
C PHE A 410 -8.41 -2.67 -15.64
N THR A 411 -7.36 -3.34 -15.19
CA THR A 411 -7.48 -4.44 -14.22
C THR A 411 -6.96 -3.95 -12.87
N LEU A 412 -7.90 -3.84 -11.92
CA LEU A 412 -7.62 -3.56 -10.52
C LEU A 412 -7.98 -4.83 -9.73
N THR A 413 -7.03 -5.40 -9.01
CA THR A 413 -7.29 -6.24 -7.85
C THR A 413 -7.74 -5.30 -6.73
N PRO A 414 -8.99 -5.39 -6.26
CA PRO A 414 -9.49 -4.46 -5.24
C PRO A 414 -8.85 -4.77 -3.88
N GLY A 415 -8.29 -3.76 -3.24
CA GLY A 415 -8.21 -3.70 -1.78
C GLY A 415 -9.61 -3.62 -1.18
N ALA A 416 -9.77 -3.94 0.11
CA ALA A 416 -11.09 -3.98 0.74
C ALA A 416 -11.67 -2.59 1.07
N ASP A 417 -10.85 -1.55 1.01
CA ASP A 417 -11.21 -0.15 1.26
C ASP A 417 -11.54 0.63 -0.03
N GLY A 418 -11.04 0.22 -1.19
CA GLY A 418 -11.56 0.64 -2.50
C GLY A 418 -10.51 0.92 -3.56
N SER A 419 -10.88 1.68 -4.58
CA SER A 419 -9.97 2.11 -5.65
C SER A 419 -10.52 3.37 -6.30
N HIS A 420 -9.67 4.37 -6.47
CA HIS A 420 -9.99 5.60 -7.15
C HIS A 420 -8.90 5.99 -8.15
N VAL A 421 -9.25 6.00 -9.44
CA VAL A 421 -8.28 6.30 -10.51
C VAL A 421 -8.32 7.79 -10.88
N THR A 422 -7.16 8.45 -10.81
CA THR A 422 -6.98 9.87 -11.17
C THR A 422 -5.83 10.06 -12.16
N ILE A 423 -5.81 11.22 -12.82
CA ILE A 423 -4.74 11.66 -13.73
C ILE A 423 -3.78 12.55 -12.92
N THR A 424 -2.52 12.13 -12.82
CA THR A 424 -1.51 12.79 -11.98
C THR A 424 -0.38 13.44 -12.76
N ASP A 425 -0.10 12.95 -13.98
CA ASP A 425 0.82 13.59 -14.92
C ASP A 425 0.31 13.45 -16.37
N TRP A 426 0.72 14.37 -17.24
CA TRP A 426 0.28 14.39 -18.63
C TRP A 426 1.26 15.09 -19.55
N THR A 427 1.13 14.82 -20.84
CA THR A 427 1.94 15.48 -21.87
C THR A 427 1.58 16.96 -21.95
N ASP A 428 2.57 17.81 -21.71
CA ASP A 428 2.52 19.25 -21.99
C ASP A 428 2.67 19.47 -23.51
N LEU A 429 1.61 19.95 -24.17
CA LEU A 429 1.66 20.27 -25.60
C LEU A 429 2.35 21.61 -25.88
N GLY A 430 2.63 22.38 -24.83
CA GLY A 430 3.58 23.46 -24.82
C GLY A 430 3.00 24.84 -25.15
N GLY A 431 3.50 25.84 -24.41
CA GLY A 431 3.46 27.25 -24.80
C GLY A 431 2.33 28.06 -24.18
N THR A 432 2.06 29.23 -24.77
CA THR A 432 0.92 30.09 -24.38
C THR A 432 -0.30 29.88 -25.26
N ALA A 433 -0.24 28.90 -26.17
CA ALA A 433 -1.25 28.65 -27.19
C ALA A 433 -2.24 27.56 -26.77
N ILE A 434 -1.79 26.57 -26.00
CA ILE A 434 -2.63 25.50 -25.46
C ILE A 434 -2.60 25.59 -23.93
N THR A 435 -3.75 25.36 -23.32
CA THR A 435 -3.90 25.23 -21.87
C THR A 435 -4.49 23.87 -21.51
N GLU A 436 -3.84 23.16 -20.61
CA GLU A 436 -4.29 21.90 -20.04
C GLU A 436 -5.03 22.15 -18.72
N THR A 437 -6.29 21.71 -18.65
CA THR A 437 -7.12 21.90 -17.46
C THR A 437 -7.56 20.55 -16.94
N LEU A 438 -7.11 20.22 -15.72
CA LEU A 438 -7.58 19.06 -14.96
C LEU A 438 -8.74 19.46 -14.05
N THR A 439 -9.78 18.62 -13.97
CA THR A 439 -10.88 18.81 -13.02
C THR A 439 -10.41 18.64 -11.56
N ASN A 440 -11.17 19.20 -10.61
CA ASN A 440 -10.78 19.16 -9.18
C ASN A 440 -10.75 17.74 -8.60
N ASP A 441 -11.50 16.82 -9.18
CA ASP A 441 -11.52 15.39 -8.84
C ASP A 441 -10.45 14.60 -9.60
N GLY A 442 -9.66 15.23 -10.48
CA GLY A 442 -8.54 14.59 -11.17
C GLY A 442 -8.93 13.61 -12.27
N THR A 443 -10.22 13.54 -12.67
CA THR A 443 -10.72 12.50 -13.59
C THR A 443 -10.82 12.94 -15.05
N THR A 444 -10.85 14.26 -15.31
CA THR A 444 -10.96 14.80 -16.68
C THR A 444 -9.87 15.82 -16.95
N LEU A 445 -9.08 15.57 -18.00
CA LEU A 445 -8.06 16.49 -18.52
C LEU A 445 -8.49 16.97 -19.91
N THR A 446 -8.56 18.29 -20.09
CA THR A 446 -8.90 18.91 -21.38
C THR A 446 -7.75 19.77 -21.89
N TYR A 447 -7.40 19.58 -23.17
CA TYR A 447 -6.47 20.41 -23.93
C TYR A 447 -7.26 21.47 -24.70
N HIS A 448 -7.00 22.74 -24.42
CA HIS A 448 -7.77 23.86 -24.98
C HIS A 448 -6.88 24.85 -25.74
N ASP A 449 -7.26 25.20 -26.97
CA ASP A 449 -6.60 26.25 -27.76
C ASP A 449 -7.09 27.64 -27.35
N VAL A 450 -6.17 28.45 -26.83
CA VAL A 450 -6.40 29.81 -26.32
C VAL A 450 -6.73 30.80 -27.44
N ALA A 451 -6.22 30.59 -28.65
CA ALA A 451 -6.41 31.52 -29.76
C ALA A 451 -7.81 31.41 -30.36
N THR A 452 -8.32 30.19 -30.47
CA THR A 452 -9.62 29.88 -31.08
C THR A 452 -10.73 29.68 -30.06
N ASP A 453 -10.41 29.57 -28.76
CA ASP A 453 -11.38 29.27 -27.68
C ASP A 453 -12.09 27.93 -27.93
N THR A 454 -11.32 26.90 -28.29
CA THR A 454 -11.82 25.57 -28.67
C THR A 454 -11.07 24.45 -27.95
N ASP A 455 -11.80 23.46 -27.45
CA ASP A 455 -11.22 22.23 -26.91
C ASP A 455 -10.73 21.33 -28.06
N LEU A 456 -9.51 20.81 -27.92
CA LEU A 456 -8.84 20.00 -28.94
C LEU A 456 -8.95 18.51 -28.63
N TYR A 457 -8.62 18.14 -27.39
CA TYR A 457 -8.55 16.75 -26.92
C TYR A 457 -9.04 16.69 -25.47
N GLN A 458 -9.60 15.54 -25.08
CA GLN A 458 -10.00 15.31 -23.70
C GLN A 458 -9.74 13.85 -23.29
N LEU A 459 -9.14 13.66 -22.12
CA LEU A 459 -9.07 12.35 -21.45
C LEU A 459 -10.04 12.34 -20.29
N ASN A 460 -10.89 11.32 -20.24
CA ASN A 460 -11.75 10.99 -19.11
C ASN A 460 -11.33 9.65 -18.53
N VAL A 461 -11.13 9.56 -17.22
CA VAL A 461 -10.87 8.30 -16.51
C VAL A 461 -11.96 7.99 -15.50
N THR A 462 -12.22 6.71 -15.32
CA THR A 462 -13.09 6.16 -14.27
C THR A 462 -12.33 5.04 -13.56
N ASP A 463 -12.87 4.53 -12.46
CA ASP A 463 -12.25 3.43 -11.69
C ASP A 463 -12.27 2.06 -12.42
N SER A 464 -12.61 2.05 -13.72
CA SER A 464 -12.67 0.84 -14.55
C SER A 464 -12.12 1.04 -15.97
N GLY A 465 -11.81 2.26 -16.39
CA GLY A 465 -11.34 2.50 -17.75
C GLY A 465 -11.13 3.97 -18.10
N TYR A 466 -10.89 4.23 -19.38
CA TYR A 466 -10.70 5.57 -19.92
C TYR A 466 -11.45 5.78 -21.23
N THR A 467 -11.63 7.06 -21.58
CA THR A 467 -12.05 7.51 -22.91
C THR A 467 -11.22 8.73 -23.29
N PHE A 468 -10.54 8.66 -24.42
CA PHE A 468 -9.81 9.77 -25.03
C PHE A 468 -10.56 10.26 -26.27
N ASP A 469 -10.99 11.51 -26.25
CA ASP A 469 -11.80 12.14 -27.30
C ASP A 469 -10.98 13.16 -28.11
N VAL A 470 -11.12 13.12 -29.43
CA VAL A 470 -10.69 14.20 -30.32
C VAL A 470 -11.88 15.13 -30.55
N LEU A 471 -11.77 16.37 -30.06
CA LEU A 471 -12.88 17.33 -30.01
C LEU A 471 -12.87 18.32 -31.19
N PHE A 472 -11.71 18.53 -31.81
CA PHE A 472 -11.54 19.45 -32.93
C PHE A 472 -10.60 18.88 -33.99
N THR A 473 -10.97 19.03 -35.26
CA THR A 473 -10.12 18.70 -36.41
C THR A 473 -9.26 19.92 -36.76
N PRO A 474 -7.92 19.86 -36.68
CA PRO A 474 -7.07 20.98 -37.11
C PRO A 474 -7.18 21.19 -38.63
N GLN A 475 -7.67 22.35 -39.08
CA GLN A 475 -7.71 22.72 -40.51
C GLN A 475 -6.54 23.64 -40.87
N GLY A 476 -5.99 23.49 -42.09
CA GLY A 476 -4.91 24.36 -42.59
C GLY A 476 -5.34 25.83 -42.73
N GLU A 477 -4.43 26.79 -42.50
CA GLU A 477 -4.75 28.21 -42.68
C GLU A 477 -5.09 28.55 -44.15
N GLN A 478 -6.05 29.47 -44.34
CA GLN A 478 -6.43 29.95 -45.68
C GLN A 478 -5.36 30.87 -46.26
N SER A 479 -4.93 30.59 -47.50
CA SER A 479 -3.91 31.34 -48.23
C SER A 479 -4.42 31.80 -49.60
N ASP A 480 -4.07 33.03 -49.99
CA ASP A 480 -4.40 33.59 -51.31
C ASP A 480 -3.65 32.84 -52.43
N LEU A 481 -4.26 32.72 -53.62
CA LEU A 481 -3.58 32.21 -54.81
C LEU A 481 -2.82 33.31 -55.56
N ASN A 482 -1.54 33.06 -55.83
CA ASN A 482 -0.64 34.01 -56.45
C ASN A 482 -0.75 34.01 -57.99
N PHE A 483 -1.79 34.64 -58.52
CA PHE A 483 -1.97 34.82 -59.97
C PHE A 483 -0.87 35.67 -60.63
N ASN A 484 -0.10 36.46 -59.87
CA ASN A 484 1.08 37.16 -60.40
C ASN A 484 2.23 36.20 -60.76
N ALA A 485 2.24 34.99 -60.20
CA ALA A 485 3.23 33.95 -60.55
C ALA A 485 2.92 33.27 -61.90
N VAL A 486 1.70 33.41 -62.41
CA VAL A 486 1.27 32.85 -63.69
C VAL A 486 1.82 33.71 -64.84
N LYS A 487 2.48 33.09 -65.83
CA LYS A 487 2.95 33.81 -67.02
C LYS A 487 1.75 34.32 -67.82
N SER A 488 1.65 35.65 -68.00
CA SER A 488 0.72 36.25 -68.96
C SER A 488 1.10 35.81 -70.38
N GLY A 489 0.32 34.86 -70.90
CA GLY A 489 0.39 34.33 -72.25
C GLY A 489 -1.04 34.19 -72.79
N GLY A 490 -1.21 33.65 -74.00
CA GLY A 490 -2.55 33.33 -74.50
C GLY A 490 -3.30 32.32 -73.61
N PRO A 491 -4.49 31.88 -74.03
CA PRO A 491 -5.26 30.85 -73.32
C PRO A 491 -4.43 29.60 -73.03
N GLN A 492 -4.65 29.01 -71.85
CA GLN A 492 -3.97 27.82 -71.33
C GLN A 492 -5.00 26.73 -71.08
N GLU A 493 -4.67 25.49 -71.46
CA GLU A 493 -5.48 24.30 -71.13
C GLU A 493 -5.58 24.17 -69.61
N THR A 494 -4.46 23.87 -68.98
CA THR A 494 -4.34 23.74 -67.53
C THR A 494 -3.59 24.94 -66.96
N LEU A 495 -4.03 25.41 -65.79
CA LEU A 495 -3.42 26.52 -65.07
C LEU A 495 -3.03 26.10 -63.64
N THR A 496 -1.74 25.99 -63.37
CA THR A 496 -1.23 25.78 -61.99
C THR A 496 -0.92 27.12 -61.33
N VAL A 497 -1.54 27.38 -60.19
CA VAL A 497 -1.38 28.62 -59.41
C VAL A 497 -0.89 28.30 -58.00
N PRO A 498 0.31 28.78 -57.60
CA PRO A 498 0.81 28.57 -56.25
C PRO A 498 0.07 29.44 -55.23
N THR A 499 0.00 28.99 -53.99
CA THR A 499 -0.42 29.82 -52.87
C THR A 499 0.63 30.90 -52.57
N VAL A 500 0.24 32.04 -52.00
CA VAL A 500 1.14 33.18 -51.72
C VAL A 500 2.20 32.82 -50.67
N ASP A 501 1.83 32.02 -49.69
CA ASP A 501 2.71 31.43 -48.67
C ASP A 501 3.59 30.28 -49.21
N ASN A 502 3.34 29.80 -50.44
CA ASN A 502 4.06 28.72 -51.13
C ASN A 502 3.96 27.35 -50.43
N THR A 503 2.87 27.12 -49.71
CA THR A 503 2.55 25.84 -49.05
C THR A 503 1.98 24.81 -50.02
N GLY A 504 1.39 25.24 -51.13
CA GLY A 504 0.89 24.33 -52.16
C GLY A 504 0.62 25.03 -53.49
N SER A 505 -0.06 24.33 -54.41
CA SER A 505 -0.50 24.90 -55.68
C SER A 505 -1.81 24.25 -56.12
N ILE A 506 -2.73 25.04 -56.66
CA ILE A 506 -3.99 24.55 -57.23
C ILE A 506 -3.85 24.46 -58.75
N VAL A 507 -4.28 23.35 -59.32
CA VAL A 507 -4.33 23.08 -60.74
C VAL A 507 -5.77 23.28 -61.21
N PHE A 508 -6.00 24.25 -62.08
CA PHE A 508 -7.29 24.51 -62.71
C PHE A 508 -7.33 24.00 -64.15
N ASP A 509 -8.49 23.54 -64.57
CA ASP A 509 -8.80 23.26 -65.98
C ASP A 509 -10.21 23.75 -66.34
N GLY A 510 -10.40 24.24 -67.55
CA GLY A 510 -11.68 24.79 -68.01
C GLY A 510 -12.64 23.70 -68.47
N LEU A 511 -13.95 23.95 -68.37
CA LEU A 511 -14.99 23.00 -68.75
C LEU A 511 -16.12 23.65 -69.55
N ILE A 512 -16.65 22.91 -70.53
CA ILE A 512 -17.90 23.27 -71.23
C ILE A 512 -18.95 22.18 -71.03
N PHE A 513 -20.05 22.57 -70.39
CA PHE A 513 -21.17 21.68 -70.09
C PHE A 513 -22.15 21.64 -71.27
N ASN A 514 -22.07 20.59 -72.07
CA ASN A 514 -23.02 20.32 -73.16
C ASN A 514 -24.33 19.65 -72.68
N ALA A 515 -24.35 19.19 -71.43
CA ALA A 515 -25.48 18.67 -70.68
C ALA A 515 -25.29 19.05 -69.20
N HIS A 516 -26.38 19.10 -68.45
CA HIS A 516 -26.33 19.36 -67.01
C HIS A 516 -26.15 18.03 -66.25
N PRO A 517 -25.09 17.87 -65.44
CA PRO A 517 -24.90 16.67 -64.62
C PRO A 517 -26.05 16.47 -63.61
N ALA A 518 -26.21 15.24 -63.11
CA ALA A 518 -27.11 14.97 -61.99
C ALA A 518 -26.43 15.35 -60.66
N ALA A 519 -27.22 15.59 -59.62
CA ALA A 519 -26.72 15.88 -58.27
C ALA A 519 -25.79 14.76 -57.73
N ASP A 520 -26.13 13.50 -58.04
CA ASP A 520 -25.41 12.28 -57.65
C ASP A 520 -24.46 11.78 -58.76
N ALA A 521 -23.99 12.66 -59.65
CA ALA A 521 -23.10 12.29 -60.74
C ALA A 521 -21.79 11.69 -60.19
N THR A 522 -21.31 10.61 -60.82
CA THR A 522 -19.95 10.11 -60.56
C THR A 522 -18.93 10.96 -61.29
N GLU A 523 -17.70 10.99 -60.78
CA GLU A 523 -16.60 11.79 -61.34
C GLU A 523 -16.40 11.58 -62.86
N ALA A 524 -16.55 10.32 -63.32
CA ALA A 524 -16.42 9.95 -64.74
C ALA A 524 -17.41 10.66 -65.69
N VAL A 525 -18.51 11.22 -65.16
CA VAL A 525 -19.49 12.00 -65.95
C VAL A 525 -18.89 13.32 -66.46
N PHE A 526 -17.85 13.85 -65.80
CA PHE A 526 -17.27 15.14 -66.14
C PHE A 526 -16.17 15.07 -67.20
N ALA A 527 -15.56 13.90 -67.41
CA ALA A 527 -14.51 13.69 -68.41
C ALA A 527 -14.86 14.18 -69.83
N PRO A 528 -16.10 14.03 -70.36
CA PRO A 528 -16.48 14.55 -71.68
C PRO A 528 -16.61 16.08 -71.77
N PHE A 529 -16.63 16.81 -70.64
CA PHE A 529 -16.69 18.28 -70.61
C PHE A 529 -15.32 18.94 -70.67
N ASN A 530 -14.25 18.18 -70.44
CA ASN A 530 -12.87 18.56 -70.68
C ASN A 530 -12.48 18.19 -72.12
N THR A 531 -12.31 19.19 -73.00
CA THR A 531 -12.08 18.99 -74.43
C THR A 531 -10.64 19.27 -74.84
N ALA A 532 -9.83 18.22 -74.95
CA ALA A 532 -8.38 18.31 -75.24
C ALA A 532 -7.97 19.27 -76.41
N PRO A 533 -6.78 19.91 -76.33
CA PRO A 533 -6.36 20.94 -77.26
C PRO A 533 -5.78 20.31 -78.53
N LEU A 534 -6.58 20.20 -79.60
CA LEU A 534 -6.10 19.72 -80.90
C LEU A 534 -5.47 20.85 -81.74
N GLY A 535 -4.24 21.23 -81.38
CA GLY A 535 -3.20 21.71 -82.31
C GLY A 535 -3.56 22.68 -83.45
N GLY A 536 -3.68 23.98 -83.12
CA GLY A 536 -3.47 25.11 -84.06
C GLY A 536 -4.73 25.79 -84.62
N PRO A 537 -4.56 26.96 -85.27
CA PRO A 537 -4.90 28.32 -84.80
C PRO A 537 -6.41 28.65 -84.70
N THR A 538 -7.29 27.67 -84.64
CA THR A 538 -8.69 27.83 -84.22
C THR A 538 -8.83 27.31 -82.79
N VAL A 539 -9.02 28.23 -81.87
CA VAL A 539 -9.12 28.13 -80.40
C VAL A 539 -9.83 26.85 -79.92
N ALA A 540 -9.25 26.13 -78.94
CA ALA A 540 -10.00 25.19 -78.11
C ALA A 540 -11.05 25.99 -77.30
N ALA A 541 -12.19 25.38 -77.01
CA ALA A 541 -13.38 26.13 -76.59
C ALA A 541 -13.40 26.44 -75.09
N ASP A 542 -12.71 25.65 -74.28
CA ASP A 542 -12.68 25.64 -72.81
C ASP A 542 -11.39 26.20 -72.19
N ASP A 543 -10.37 26.57 -72.99
CA ASP A 543 -9.12 27.13 -72.47
C ASP A 543 -9.34 28.26 -71.43
N LEU A 544 -8.61 28.17 -70.32
CA LEU A 544 -8.54 29.20 -69.30
C LEU A 544 -7.72 30.40 -69.79
N ASN A 545 -8.23 31.60 -69.54
CA ASN A 545 -7.57 32.85 -69.93
C ASN A 545 -7.24 33.69 -68.67
N PRO A 546 -6.06 33.45 -68.06
CA PRO A 546 -5.66 34.07 -66.82
C PRO A 546 -5.16 35.51 -67.00
N ASP A 547 -5.31 36.32 -65.95
CA ASP A 547 -4.57 37.56 -65.73
C ASP A 547 -4.04 37.63 -64.28
N ALA A 548 -3.62 38.83 -63.84
CA ALA A 548 -2.97 39.01 -62.54
C ALA A 548 -3.87 38.76 -61.31
N VAL A 549 -5.18 38.58 -61.51
CA VAL A 549 -6.15 38.44 -60.41
C VAL A 549 -7.06 37.20 -60.53
N GLY A 550 -7.08 36.52 -61.68
CA GLY A 550 -7.96 35.37 -61.88
C GLY A 550 -8.04 34.93 -63.33
N PHE A 551 -9.16 34.32 -63.74
CA PHE A 551 -9.35 33.82 -65.10
C PHE A 551 -10.82 33.83 -65.56
N GLY A 552 -11.02 33.56 -66.85
CA GLY A 552 -12.30 33.17 -67.45
C GLY A 552 -12.08 32.17 -68.58
N VAL A 553 -13.13 31.61 -69.16
CA VAL A 553 -13.05 30.59 -70.24
C VAL A 553 -13.15 31.25 -71.63
N LYS A 554 -12.46 30.73 -72.66
CA LYS A 554 -12.46 31.34 -74.01
C LYS A 554 -13.42 30.66 -75.01
N GLY A 555 -14.72 30.95 -74.87
CA GLY A 555 -15.79 30.53 -75.81
C GLY A 555 -16.10 31.48 -76.99
N GLY A 556 -15.12 32.18 -77.59
CA GLY A 556 -15.33 32.93 -78.85
C GLY A 556 -15.83 34.39 -78.76
N GLN A 557 -16.03 34.95 -77.57
CA GLN A 557 -16.05 36.40 -77.27
C GLN A 557 -15.13 36.63 -76.03
N ALA A 558 -14.94 37.87 -75.57
CA ALA A 558 -13.96 38.28 -74.53
C ALA A 558 -13.81 37.33 -73.32
N SER A 559 -12.63 37.26 -72.71
CA SER A 559 -12.24 36.39 -71.58
C SER A 559 -13.21 36.42 -70.38
N GLN A 560 -14.27 35.60 -70.40
CA GLN A 560 -15.33 35.54 -69.39
C GLN A 560 -15.97 34.14 -69.37
N ILE A 561 -16.48 33.70 -68.23
CA ILE A 561 -17.29 32.49 -68.09
C ILE A 561 -18.73 32.82 -68.51
N ASN A 562 -19.23 32.09 -69.51
CA ASN A 562 -20.57 32.21 -70.04
C ASN A 562 -21.50 31.14 -69.45
N ASN A 563 -22.74 31.12 -69.92
CA ASN A 563 -23.70 30.11 -69.50
C ASN A 563 -23.24 28.70 -69.88
N ASN A 564 -23.27 27.78 -68.92
CA ASN A 564 -22.81 26.39 -69.04
C ASN A 564 -21.30 26.24 -69.28
N GLU A 565 -20.51 27.20 -68.82
CA GLU A 565 -19.06 27.08 -68.72
C GLU A 565 -18.68 26.94 -67.23
N GLY A 566 -17.47 26.45 -66.98
CA GLY A 566 -16.98 26.28 -65.63
C GLY A 566 -15.53 25.81 -65.60
N PHE A 567 -15.14 25.21 -64.49
CA PHE A 567 -13.78 24.72 -64.28
C PHE A 567 -13.76 23.54 -63.30
N THR A 568 -12.68 22.77 -63.34
CA THR A 568 -12.31 21.82 -62.30
C THR A 568 -11.03 22.27 -61.62
N PHE A 569 -10.83 21.86 -60.37
CA PHE A 569 -9.58 22.07 -59.67
C PHE A 569 -9.24 20.92 -58.70
N HIS A 570 -7.95 20.76 -58.46
CA HIS A 570 -7.31 19.85 -57.49
C HIS A 570 -5.95 20.43 -57.08
N THR A 571 -5.30 19.90 -56.06
CA THR A 571 -3.92 20.30 -55.71
C THR A 571 -2.90 19.66 -56.65
N ALA A 572 -1.74 20.29 -56.83
CA ALA A 572 -0.70 19.79 -57.73
C ALA A 572 0.03 18.54 -57.22
N ASP A 573 0.02 18.32 -55.91
CA ASP A 573 0.64 17.21 -55.19
C ASP A 573 -0.33 16.12 -54.75
N GLY A 574 -1.64 16.32 -54.94
CA GLY A 574 -2.69 15.38 -54.53
C GLY A 574 -2.99 15.44 -53.03
N SER A 575 -2.69 16.57 -52.37
CA SER A 575 -3.18 16.88 -51.03
C SER A 575 -4.62 17.33 -51.05
N ASP A 576 -5.35 17.12 -49.96
CA ASP A 576 -6.76 17.49 -49.90
C ASP A 576 -6.97 19.01 -49.72
N VAL A 577 -8.12 19.47 -50.19
CA VAL A 577 -8.58 20.85 -50.12
C VAL A 577 -9.73 20.95 -49.13
N ASN A 578 -9.60 21.85 -48.15
CA ASN A 578 -10.70 22.14 -47.22
C ASN A 578 -11.72 23.08 -47.85
N ASN A 579 -11.25 24.09 -48.60
CA ASN A 579 -12.12 25.01 -49.32
C ASN A 579 -11.40 25.72 -50.47
N LEU A 580 -12.18 26.20 -51.44
CA LEU A 580 -11.75 27.20 -52.43
C LEU A 580 -12.71 28.39 -52.40
N THR A 581 -12.19 29.57 -52.09
CA THR A 581 -12.95 30.81 -52.11
C THR A 581 -12.53 31.70 -53.28
N PHE A 582 -13.48 32.30 -54.00
CA PHE A 582 -13.20 33.24 -55.09
C PHE A 582 -14.28 34.32 -55.21
N ALA A 583 -13.91 35.46 -55.79
CA ALA A 583 -14.81 36.56 -56.11
C ALA A 583 -15.37 36.44 -57.53
N VAL A 584 -16.67 36.70 -57.69
CA VAL A 584 -17.40 36.69 -58.96
C VAL A 584 -17.79 38.11 -59.35
N ALA A 585 -17.29 38.56 -60.51
CA ALA A 585 -17.60 39.85 -61.11
C ALA A 585 -18.57 39.69 -62.29
N GLY A 586 -19.71 40.40 -62.25
CA GLY A 586 -20.70 40.35 -63.32
C GLY A 586 -20.30 41.15 -64.57
N ILE A 587 -20.45 40.56 -65.76
CA ILE A 587 -20.23 41.21 -67.05
C ILE A 587 -21.55 41.29 -67.81
N GLY A 588 -21.91 42.49 -68.26
CA GLY A 588 -23.19 42.76 -68.92
C GLY A 588 -24.30 43.09 -67.92
N ASN A 589 -25.56 42.93 -68.32
CA ASN A 589 -26.71 43.33 -67.50
C ASN A 589 -27.23 42.21 -66.58
N ILE A 590 -26.34 41.58 -65.81
CA ILE A 590 -26.69 40.51 -64.87
C ILE A 590 -26.65 40.97 -63.42
N ASN A 591 -27.56 40.43 -62.61
CA ASN A 591 -27.59 40.68 -61.16
C ASN A 591 -27.52 39.39 -60.34
N ALA A 592 -27.75 38.24 -60.97
CA ALA A 592 -27.72 36.95 -60.32
C ALA A 592 -27.28 35.86 -61.31
N ILE A 593 -26.60 34.85 -60.79
CA ILE A 593 -26.20 33.61 -61.46
C ILE A 593 -26.42 32.44 -60.49
N THR A 594 -26.29 31.22 -61.00
CA THR A 594 -26.15 30.02 -60.15
C THR A 594 -24.76 29.45 -60.36
N VAL A 595 -24.09 29.11 -59.25
CA VAL A 595 -22.84 28.35 -59.22
C VAL A 595 -23.16 27.01 -58.60
N GLU A 596 -22.74 25.93 -59.24
CA GLU A 596 -23.02 24.57 -58.77
C GLU A 596 -21.73 23.76 -58.75
N SER A 597 -21.51 22.99 -57.68
CA SER A 597 -20.27 22.24 -57.49
C SER A 597 -20.50 20.80 -57.03
N TRP A 598 -19.62 19.91 -57.47
CA TRP A 598 -19.52 18.50 -57.05
C TRP A 598 -18.13 18.24 -56.49
N LEU A 599 -18.04 17.73 -55.27
CA LEU A 599 -16.80 17.52 -54.52
C LEU A 599 -16.55 16.02 -54.37
N TYR A 600 -15.32 15.56 -54.65
CA TYR A 600 -14.94 14.15 -54.63
C TYR A 600 -13.73 13.90 -53.73
N ASP A 601 -13.71 12.73 -53.08
CA ASP A 601 -12.54 12.20 -52.37
C ASP A 601 -11.49 11.63 -53.34
N ASP A 602 -10.35 11.21 -52.81
CA ASP A 602 -9.21 10.63 -53.52
C ASP A 602 -9.55 9.30 -54.24
N ASN A 603 -10.66 8.67 -53.84
CA ASN A 603 -11.19 7.45 -54.44
C ASN A 603 -12.23 7.74 -55.54
N GLY A 604 -12.54 9.01 -55.81
CA GLY A 604 -13.56 9.45 -56.77
C GLY A 604 -15.00 9.28 -56.29
N VAL A 605 -15.22 9.18 -54.97
CA VAL A 605 -16.53 9.13 -54.32
C VAL A 605 -17.03 10.55 -54.11
N LEU A 606 -18.30 10.80 -54.44
CA LEU A 606 -18.94 12.10 -54.22
C LEU A 606 -19.12 12.34 -52.72
N ILE A 607 -18.49 13.38 -52.20
CA ILE A 607 -18.61 13.83 -50.80
C ILE A 607 -19.80 14.79 -50.68
N ASP A 608 -19.90 15.79 -51.58
CA ASP A 608 -20.94 16.83 -51.50
C ASP A 608 -21.35 17.40 -52.86
N HIS A 609 -22.56 17.96 -52.93
CA HIS A 609 -23.15 18.65 -54.10
C HIS A 609 -23.85 19.94 -53.68
N ASN A 610 -23.30 21.08 -54.11
CA ASN A 610 -23.71 22.40 -53.66
C ASN A 610 -24.27 23.27 -54.80
N VAL A 611 -25.32 24.05 -54.50
CA VAL A 611 -25.97 24.96 -55.45
C VAL A 611 -26.13 26.35 -54.84
N ASP A 612 -25.29 27.28 -55.27
CA ASP A 612 -25.24 28.65 -54.80
C ASP A 612 -25.94 29.64 -55.72
N ASN A 613 -26.86 30.42 -55.15
CA ASN A 613 -27.51 31.53 -55.85
C ASN A 613 -26.82 32.86 -55.54
N VAL A 614 -25.83 33.20 -56.37
CA VAL A 614 -25.06 34.44 -56.21
C VAL A 614 -25.87 35.61 -56.74
N THR A 615 -26.19 36.59 -55.88
CA THR A 615 -26.97 37.78 -56.23
C THR A 615 -26.22 39.07 -55.91
N GLY A 616 -26.64 40.20 -56.49
CA GLY A 616 -26.02 41.51 -56.20
C GLY A 616 -24.84 41.88 -57.09
N LEU A 617 -24.60 41.14 -58.18
CA LEU A 617 -23.49 41.36 -59.12
C LEU A 617 -23.48 42.76 -59.79
N ARG A 618 -24.58 43.51 -59.73
CA ARG A 618 -24.62 44.92 -60.18
C ARG A 618 -23.99 45.90 -59.19
N SER A 619 -23.86 45.51 -57.93
CA SER A 619 -23.41 46.36 -56.83
C SER A 619 -21.94 46.14 -56.48
N GLY A 620 -21.32 45.07 -56.99
CA GLY A 620 -19.92 44.73 -56.77
C GLY A 620 -19.66 43.23 -56.96
N ASN A 621 -18.39 42.83 -56.81
CA ASN A 621 -18.00 41.42 -56.81
C ASN A 621 -18.62 40.70 -55.62
N GLN A 622 -18.98 39.43 -55.79
CA GLN A 622 -19.56 38.59 -54.74
C GLN A 622 -18.64 37.41 -54.44
N THR A 623 -18.46 37.07 -53.19
CA THR A 623 -17.64 35.92 -52.79
C THR A 623 -18.46 34.64 -52.91
N VAL A 624 -17.82 33.58 -53.43
CA VAL A 624 -18.31 32.21 -53.47
C VAL A 624 -17.27 31.35 -52.78
N THR A 625 -17.71 30.41 -51.94
CA THR A 625 -16.86 29.45 -51.26
C THR A 625 -17.35 28.05 -51.61
N ILE A 626 -16.43 27.22 -52.08
CA ILE A 626 -16.64 25.80 -52.36
C ILE A 626 -15.99 25.04 -51.21
N ASN A 627 -16.80 24.33 -50.44
CA ASN A 627 -16.40 23.48 -49.31
C ASN A 627 -17.45 22.37 -49.12
N ASP A 628 -17.10 21.34 -48.37
CA ASP A 628 -18.09 20.37 -47.86
C ASP A 628 -18.84 20.99 -46.68
N ASP A 629 -20.17 20.93 -46.70
CA ASP A 629 -21.02 21.35 -45.57
C ASP A 629 -20.82 20.43 -44.34
N GLY A 630 -20.32 19.21 -44.55
CA GLY A 630 -19.92 18.25 -43.52
C GLY A 630 -18.53 18.47 -42.93
N GLY A 631 -17.73 19.40 -43.49
CA GLY A 631 -16.41 19.77 -43.00
C GLY A 631 -15.28 18.79 -43.37
N GLN A 632 -15.51 17.83 -44.27
CA GLN A 632 -14.45 16.97 -44.81
C GLN A 632 -13.66 17.72 -45.91
N ALA A 633 -12.37 17.42 -45.99
CA ALA A 633 -11.56 17.84 -47.13
C ALA A 633 -11.92 17.03 -48.39
N PHE A 634 -11.59 17.55 -49.56
CA PHE A 634 -11.86 16.91 -50.85
C PHE A 634 -10.65 17.04 -51.77
N ASP A 635 -10.42 16.06 -52.64
CA ASP A 635 -9.29 16.07 -53.58
C ASP A 635 -9.63 16.89 -54.84
N THR A 636 -10.80 16.63 -55.43
CA THR A 636 -11.19 17.20 -56.72
C THR A 636 -12.58 17.81 -56.67
N ALA A 637 -12.76 18.98 -57.28
CA ALA A 637 -14.07 19.59 -57.47
C ALA A 637 -14.34 20.02 -58.91
N TYR A 638 -15.62 19.97 -59.30
CA TYR A 638 -16.13 20.44 -60.59
C TYR A 638 -17.13 21.55 -60.36
N VAL A 639 -16.99 22.67 -61.06
CA VAL A 639 -17.81 23.87 -60.87
C VAL A 639 -18.48 24.26 -62.18
N GLN A 640 -19.81 24.40 -62.18
CA GLN A 640 -20.63 24.86 -63.32
C GLN A 640 -21.26 26.23 -63.03
N PHE A 641 -21.24 27.13 -64.02
CA PHE A 641 -21.94 28.42 -63.95
C PHE A 641 -23.17 28.45 -64.86
N THR A 642 -24.31 28.86 -64.31
CA THR A 642 -25.53 29.18 -65.06
C THR A 642 -25.73 30.69 -65.07
N VAL A 643 -25.63 31.30 -66.27
CA VAL A 643 -25.66 32.76 -66.45
C VAL A 643 -26.88 33.17 -67.29
N PRO A 644 -27.84 33.92 -66.73
CA PRO A 644 -29.05 34.30 -67.47
C PRO A 644 -28.81 35.44 -68.47
N GLY A 645 -29.42 35.31 -69.65
CA GLY A 645 -29.52 36.37 -70.66
C GLY A 645 -28.41 36.35 -71.73
N ALA A 646 -28.73 36.88 -72.91
CA ALA A 646 -27.79 36.94 -74.03
C ALA A 646 -26.75 38.06 -73.84
N ASN A 647 -25.48 37.79 -74.18
CA ASN A 647 -24.33 38.70 -74.02
C ASN A 647 -24.00 39.04 -72.56
N SER A 648 -24.20 38.09 -71.66
CA SER A 648 -23.88 38.16 -70.24
C SER A 648 -22.83 37.11 -69.90
N GLY A 649 -21.98 37.39 -68.93
CA GLY A 649 -20.97 36.45 -68.43
C GLY A 649 -20.45 36.88 -67.07
N VAL A 650 -19.55 36.11 -66.49
CA VAL A 650 -18.87 36.47 -65.24
C VAL A 650 -17.37 36.32 -65.38
N ARG A 651 -16.64 36.95 -64.48
CA ARG A 651 -15.21 36.71 -64.31
C ARG A 651 -14.92 36.34 -62.87
N ILE A 652 -14.04 35.37 -62.68
CA ILE A 652 -13.66 34.89 -61.35
C ILE A 652 -12.26 35.37 -61.02
N LEU A 653 -12.11 35.91 -59.82
CA LEU A 653 -10.96 36.66 -59.35
C LEU A 653 -10.70 36.34 -57.87
N ASP A 654 -9.56 36.79 -57.36
CA ASP A 654 -9.25 36.88 -55.92
C ASP A 654 -9.46 35.55 -55.21
N PHE A 655 -8.79 34.51 -55.72
CA PHE A 655 -8.88 33.16 -55.16
C PHE A 655 -8.06 33.04 -53.89
N SER A 656 -8.59 32.27 -52.93
CA SER A 656 -7.87 31.76 -51.77
C SER A 656 -8.32 30.32 -51.50
N THR A 657 -7.45 29.54 -50.88
CA THR A 657 -7.69 28.13 -50.57
C THR A 657 -7.10 27.79 -49.20
N SER A 658 -7.70 26.83 -48.52
CA SER A 658 -7.05 26.11 -47.43
C SER A 658 -6.73 24.71 -47.96
N ILE A 659 -5.43 24.42 -48.08
CA ILE A 659 -4.93 23.07 -48.36
C ILE A 659 -4.63 22.43 -47.01
N GLU A 660 -5.01 21.17 -46.84
CA GLU A 660 -4.63 20.45 -45.63
C GLU A 660 -3.10 20.33 -45.57
N ALA A 661 -2.49 21.01 -44.60
CA ALA A 661 -1.11 20.71 -44.25
C ALA A 661 -1.12 19.41 -43.42
N PRO A 662 -0.13 18.50 -43.60
CA PRO A 662 -0.05 17.32 -42.76
C PRO A 662 0.07 17.76 -41.29
N VAL A 663 -0.96 17.49 -40.50
CA VAL A 663 -0.94 17.66 -39.05
C VAL A 663 -0.01 16.56 -38.51
N PRO A 664 1.07 16.92 -37.82
CA PRO A 664 1.96 15.90 -37.24
C PRO A 664 1.19 15.01 -36.27
N ASP A 665 1.50 13.71 -36.27
CA ASP A 665 1.01 12.79 -35.24
C ASP A 665 1.32 13.36 -33.86
N GLN A 666 0.30 13.36 -32.99
CA GLN A 666 0.40 13.89 -31.64
C GLN A 666 0.42 12.72 -30.64
N PRO A 667 1.60 12.38 -30.09
CA PRO A 667 1.69 11.42 -29.00
C PRO A 667 1.27 12.07 -27.68
N PHE A 668 0.51 11.30 -26.89
CA PHE A 668 0.14 11.62 -25.53
C PHE A 668 0.60 10.51 -24.60
N ALA A 669 1.18 10.91 -23.48
CA ALA A 669 1.48 10.09 -22.33
C ALA A 669 0.77 10.70 -21.11
N PHE A 670 0.08 9.84 -20.37
CA PHE A 670 -0.61 10.17 -19.12
C PHE A 670 -0.14 9.23 -18.02
N GLU A 671 0.11 9.76 -16.83
CA GLU A 671 0.27 8.95 -15.63
C GLU A 671 -1.09 8.89 -14.92
N LEU A 672 -1.58 7.66 -14.78
CA LEU A 672 -2.80 7.35 -14.04
C LEU A 672 -2.40 6.76 -12.70
N THR A 673 -3.07 7.18 -11.63
CA THR A 673 -2.82 6.71 -10.27
C THR A 673 -4.10 6.11 -9.71
N ASN A 674 -4.05 4.85 -9.28
CA ASN A 674 -5.08 4.22 -8.46
C ASN A 674 -4.71 4.44 -7.00
N THR A 675 -5.58 5.10 -6.24
CA THR A 675 -5.42 5.32 -4.80
C THR A 675 -6.59 4.66 -4.09
N ASP A 676 -6.31 3.96 -3.00
CA ASP A 676 -7.31 3.45 -2.08
C ASP A 676 -7.74 4.52 -1.05
N LEU A 677 -8.39 4.13 0.04
CA LEU A 677 -8.99 5.10 0.98
C LEU A 677 -8.03 5.55 2.09
N ASP A 678 -7.02 4.77 2.46
CA ASP A 678 -5.99 5.20 3.43
C ASP A 678 -4.76 5.85 2.77
N GLY A 679 -4.64 5.75 1.45
CA GLY A 679 -3.87 6.68 0.62
C GLY A 679 -2.66 6.07 -0.07
N ASP A 680 -2.56 4.75 -0.08
CA ASP A 680 -1.60 4.02 -0.87
C ASP A 680 -1.91 4.17 -2.36
N ALA A 681 -0.89 3.98 -3.20
CA ALA A 681 -1.01 4.35 -4.61
C ALA A 681 -0.20 3.47 -5.55
N ALA A 682 -0.86 3.03 -6.63
CA ALA A 682 -0.21 2.40 -7.77
C ALA A 682 -0.38 3.23 -9.04
N THR A 683 0.69 3.36 -9.82
CA THR A 683 0.71 4.19 -11.04
C THR A 683 0.85 3.35 -12.30
N GLN A 684 0.20 3.78 -13.38
CA GLN A 684 0.40 3.21 -14.71
C GLN A 684 0.41 4.29 -15.80
N THR A 685 1.28 4.12 -16.79
CA THR A 685 1.36 5.05 -17.93
C THR A 685 0.44 4.61 -19.06
N LEU A 686 -0.47 5.49 -19.48
CA LEU A 686 -1.28 5.37 -20.68
C LEU A 686 -0.63 6.16 -21.82
N ASN A 687 -0.34 5.52 -22.96
CA ASN A 687 0.21 6.18 -24.14
C ASN A 687 -0.76 6.08 -25.31
N ILE A 688 -1.22 7.21 -25.84
CA ILE A 688 -2.15 7.28 -26.98
C ILE A 688 -1.50 8.09 -28.10
N ALA A 689 -1.64 7.65 -29.36
CA ALA A 689 -1.19 8.42 -30.51
C ALA A 689 -2.40 8.88 -31.36
N ALA A 690 -2.59 10.20 -31.45
CA ALA A 690 -3.55 10.79 -32.40
C ALA A 690 -2.85 10.99 -33.75
N SER A 691 -3.34 10.36 -34.82
CA SER A 691 -2.65 10.31 -36.11
C SER A 691 -3.57 10.57 -37.30
N GLN A 692 -3.02 11.17 -38.37
CA GLN A 692 -3.72 11.35 -39.65
C GLN A 692 -3.85 10.03 -40.42
N ASP A 693 -2.94 9.08 -40.21
CA ASP A 693 -2.90 7.79 -40.92
C ASP A 693 -4.07 6.86 -40.53
N TYR A 694 -4.90 7.28 -39.56
CA TYR A 694 -6.02 6.51 -39.03
C TYR A 694 -7.35 7.23 -39.28
N ILE A 695 -7.92 7.01 -40.46
CA ILE A 695 -9.29 7.40 -40.79
C ILE A 695 -10.14 6.12 -40.77
N VAL A 696 -11.12 6.05 -39.85
CA VAL A 696 -12.12 4.97 -39.80
C VAL A 696 -13.38 5.39 -40.54
#